data_AF-A0A8W8LCY4-F1
#
_entry.id   AF-A0A8W8LCY4-F1
#
_cell.length_a   1.000
_cell.length_b   1.000
_cell.length_c   1.000
_cell.angle_alpha   90.00
_cell.angle_beta   90.00
_cell.angle_gamma   90.00
#
_symmetry.space_group_name_H-M   'P 1'
#
loop_
_entity.id
_entity.type
_entity.pdbx_description
1 polymer ?
#
loop_
_entity_poly.entity_id
_entity_poly.type
_entity_poly.pdbx_seq_one_letter_code
_entity_poly.pdbx_strand_id
1 'polypeptide(L)'
;MEERSQLIPLRDLIRETVNGYVFWSLFQGLGPMIWFYPLNELDISGYEAFAATWFSPILFAIPGVMSLVQNRWVLGVLRLLMVGSLASFQAPTTLSRLMILAGGAGVSMLVLAATLWSPDVKIRSSTFWGLFLGLLSLVTSRVWFVSFMPTWWSNQTNSAIITLAAIATIDQILSGADVINSRDKVKPDQPYWFPTAVGLGSLIYLTHWCFGEVSLVTRWVVTGFPDHGPTPYYGGVGVFLCLICGFYMSGCRHVAQSKIWWLIGALSLAGLYYLPTYQGYTGGLVLAVYTMSIWPEMADRVSRCPPARSLLVAIVTYLVEIFFFVWTVAYNFVPGGVYTREHTDYLMAAVMLGIFVGLFVGKSFDQSFTALPVIEKKRISLSKVHLLLGLILCSGLAGFATRYRQQEFSPPSQAEPGEFSAMIWTYHFGYDNRGWPSLERSAKLINETGADFVTLLESDASKPFLGNNDLGMWLGEKLGMYVDFGPATKTHTWGNLILSKYPIVKSTHHLLPSPHGELAPAITVTVDVGGRHVDFVVTHMGNDRDILDRKLQAKFLANELKQSKNPVVFLGYVTSAPGSRDYHELLTNGNVKDIDETDRDRWCEYIMYRGLQKLGYARITHGGLSDTEVQIAKFHIPDNPENYKDNTRLTTDPSKVDSHVHFNKRFGSFHRGHGYFSDHKFHMSTPKYFLP
;
A
#
# COMPACT_ATOMS: atom_id res chain seq x y z
N MET A 1 4.26 45.11 -27.21
CA MET A 1 4.67 43.74 -26.84
C MET A 1 5.11 43.80 -25.37
N GLU A 2 4.14 43.96 -24.48
CA GLU A 2 4.39 44.19 -23.05
C GLU A 2 4.74 42.88 -22.35
N GLU A 3 5.81 42.92 -21.55
CA GLU A 3 6.23 41.83 -20.67
C GLU A 3 5.06 41.29 -19.87
N ARG A 4 4.63 40.06 -20.18
CA ARG A 4 3.95 39.21 -19.20
C ARG A 4 4.96 38.99 -18.08
N SER A 5 4.85 39.73 -16.98
CA SER A 5 5.55 39.38 -15.74
C SER A 5 5.07 38.01 -15.30
N GLN A 6 5.81 36.97 -15.68
CA GLN A 6 5.48 35.59 -15.31
C GLN A 6 5.80 35.43 -13.82
N LEU A 7 4.77 35.58 -12.98
CA LEU A 7 4.86 35.54 -11.52
C LEU A 7 5.62 34.34 -10.95
N ILE A 8 5.62 33.18 -11.64
CA ILE A 8 6.37 32.00 -11.23
C ILE A 8 7.42 31.65 -12.31
N PRO A 9 8.72 31.85 -12.06
CA PRO A 9 9.82 31.33 -12.88
C PRO A 9 9.79 29.80 -12.99
N LEU A 10 10.16 29.24 -14.15
CA LEU A 10 10.18 27.77 -14.33
C LEU A 10 11.15 27.11 -13.35
N ARG A 11 12.31 27.75 -13.13
CA ARG A 11 13.32 27.31 -12.17
C ARG A 11 12.78 27.21 -10.74
N ASP A 12 12.01 28.20 -10.29
CA ASP A 12 11.39 28.20 -8.96
C ASP A 12 10.36 27.07 -8.84
N LEU A 13 9.54 26.87 -9.88
CA LEU A 13 8.56 25.80 -9.92
C LEU A 13 9.20 24.40 -9.89
N ILE A 14 10.31 24.19 -10.59
CA ILE A 14 11.05 22.91 -10.56
C ILE A 14 11.58 22.63 -9.15
N ARG A 15 12.21 23.62 -8.49
CA ARG A 15 12.73 23.46 -7.12
C ARG A 15 11.61 23.15 -6.12
N GLU A 16 10.50 23.88 -6.20
CA GLU A 16 9.34 23.64 -5.34
C GLU A 16 8.65 22.30 -5.65
N THR A 17 8.70 21.82 -6.90
CA THR A 17 8.21 20.47 -7.25
C THR A 17 9.06 19.39 -6.57
N VAL A 18 10.39 19.54 -6.58
CA VAL A 18 11.30 18.62 -5.88
C VAL A 18 11.09 18.68 -4.36
N ASN A 19 10.95 19.88 -3.79
CA ASN A 19 10.65 20.02 -2.37
C ASN A 19 9.28 19.44 -2.00
N GLY A 20 8.29 19.59 -2.87
CA GLY A 20 6.97 18.96 -2.73
C GLY A 20 7.05 17.44 -2.77
N TYR A 21 7.86 16.86 -3.65
CA TYR A 21 8.13 15.42 -3.69
C TYR A 21 8.73 14.92 -2.36
N VAL A 22 9.70 15.66 -1.80
CA VAL A 22 10.31 15.34 -0.51
C VAL A 22 9.29 15.46 0.63
N PHE A 23 8.48 16.52 0.63
CA PHE A 23 7.40 16.70 1.60
C PHE A 23 6.47 15.49 1.62
N TRP A 24 5.94 15.08 0.46
CA TRP A 24 5.06 13.91 0.38
C TRP A 24 5.77 12.60 0.73
N SER A 25 7.06 12.48 0.38
CA SER A 25 7.85 11.30 0.75
C SER A 25 7.97 11.12 2.26
N LEU A 26 8.22 12.20 2.99
CA LEU A 26 8.30 12.21 4.46
C LEU A 26 6.92 12.06 5.09
N PHE A 27 5.92 12.79 4.58
CA PHE A 27 4.56 12.77 5.10
C PHE A 27 3.93 11.37 4.98
N GLN A 28 4.04 10.74 3.81
CA GLN A 28 3.48 9.39 3.61
C GLN A 28 4.39 8.29 4.19
N GLY A 29 5.69 8.54 4.34
CA GLY A 29 6.65 7.55 4.87
C GLY A 29 6.56 7.32 6.37
N LEU A 30 6.11 8.31 7.16
CA LEU A 30 6.09 8.19 8.63
C LEU A 30 5.04 7.19 9.13
N GLY A 31 3.84 7.17 8.55
CA GLY A 31 2.76 6.27 8.98
C GLY A 31 3.17 4.79 8.99
N PRO A 32 3.69 4.25 7.87
CA PRO A 32 4.17 2.86 7.81
C PRO A 32 5.30 2.55 8.78
N MET A 33 6.19 3.50 9.03
CA MET A 33 7.28 3.33 9.99
C MET A 33 6.78 3.25 11.44
N ILE A 34 5.74 4.03 11.78
CA ILE A 34 5.07 3.92 13.08
C ILE A 34 4.34 2.58 13.18
N TRP A 35 3.58 2.21 12.13
CA TRP A 35 2.76 1.00 12.11
C TRP A 35 3.54 -0.31 12.28
N PHE A 36 4.81 -0.33 11.87
CA PHE A 36 5.70 -1.48 12.07
C PHE A 36 5.73 -1.97 13.53
N TYR A 37 5.67 -1.08 14.52
CA TYR A 37 5.76 -1.48 15.93
C TYR A 37 4.46 -2.13 16.45
N PRO A 38 3.27 -1.49 16.33
CA PRO A 38 1.99 -2.11 16.69
C PRO A 38 1.74 -3.45 16.02
N LEU A 39 2.19 -3.60 14.77
CA LEU A 39 2.01 -4.84 14.04
C LEU A 39 2.75 -6.01 14.70
N ASN A 40 3.95 -5.77 15.22
CA ASN A 40 4.74 -6.78 15.92
C ASN A 40 4.25 -7.05 17.34
N GLU A 41 3.70 -6.04 18.02
CA GLU A 41 3.23 -6.15 19.40
C GLU A 41 1.76 -6.57 19.50
N LEU A 42 1.00 -6.45 18.41
CA LEU A 42 -0.46 -6.63 18.35
C LEU A 42 -1.21 -5.81 19.42
N ASP A 43 -0.66 -4.62 19.71
CA ASP A 43 -1.16 -3.64 20.68
C ASP A 43 -0.54 -2.24 20.39
N ILE A 44 -0.96 -1.22 21.14
CA ILE A 44 -0.33 0.11 21.14
C ILE A 44 1.05 0.03 21.78
N SER A 45 2.07 0.45 21.04
CA SER A 45 3.49 0.27 21.38
C SER A 45 4.12 1.49 22.08
N GLY A 46 3.45 2.64 22.07
CA GLY A 46 3.97 3.93 22.51
C GLY A 46 4.74 4.70 21.43
N TYR A 47 5.21 4.04 20.37
CA TYR A 47 5.88 4.70 19.24
C TYR A 47 4.93 5.57 18.40
N GLU A 48 3.62 5.41 18.56
CA GLU A 48 2.60 6.26 17.95
C GLU A 48 2.74 7.72 18.41
N ALA A 49 3.39 7.97 19.55
CA ALA A 49 3.73 9.31 20.01
C ALA A 49 4.58 10.11 18.99
N PHE A 50 5.34 9.44 18.10
CA PHE A 50 6.05 10.10 17.02
C PHE A 50 5.14 10.76 15.98
N ALA A 51 3.86 10.38 15.88
CA ALA A 51 2.88 11.10 15.07
C ALA A 51 2.70 12.56 15.54
N ALA A 52 3.07 12.86 16.79
CA ALA A 52 3.00 14.22 17.34
C ALA A 52 3.91 15.21 16.59
N THR A 53 4.94 14.75 15.88
CA THR A 53 5.83 15.64 15.12
C THR A 53 5.10 16.34 13.98
N TRP A 54 4.04 15.75 13.41
CA TRP A 54 3.20 16.44 12.42
C TRP A 54 2.55 17.71 12.98
N PHE A 55 2.30 17.79 14.29
CA PHE A 55 1.73 18.99 14.93
C PHE A 55 2.72 20.13 15.13
N SER A 56 3.96 20.04 14.63
CA SER A 56 4.97 21.09 14.74
C SER A 56 4.49 22.52 14.37
N PRO A 57 3.54 22.75 13.44
CA PRO A 57 3.04 24.10 13.16
C PRO A 57 2.37 24.79 14.35
N ILE A 58 2.04 24.07 15.43
CA ILE A 58 1.56 24.67 16.69
C ILE A 58 2.53 25.71 17.26
N LEU A 59 3.84 25.58 16.96
CA LEU A 59 4.86 26.54 17.36
C LEU A 59 4.60 27.95 16.80
N PHE A 60 3.86 28.07 15.69
CA PHE A 60 3.46 29.36 15.13
C PHE A 60 2.35 30.08 15.91
N ALA A 61 1.80 29.46 16.96
CA ALA A 61 0.98 30.17 17.94
C ALA A 61 1.81 31.13 18.81
N ILE A 62 3.13 30.93 18.90
CA ILE A 62 4.04 31.79 19.63
C ILE A 62 4.36 33.02 18.75
N PRO A 63 4.13 34.25 19.25
CA PRO A 63 4.45 35.47 18.51
C PRO A 63 5.91 35.51 18.05
N GLY A 64 6.15 35.90 16.80
CA GLY A 64 7.49 36.04 16.23
C GLY A 64 8.09 34.77 15.63
N VAL A 65 7.64 33.56 16.02
CA VAL A 65 8.21 32.30 15.49
C VAL A 65 7.97 32.16 13.98
N MET A 66 6.78 32.50 13.50
CA MET A 66 6.50 32.49 12.05
C MET A 66 7.45 33.40 11.28
N SER A 67 7.66 34.63 11.77
CA SER A 67 8.58 35.58 11.12
C SER A 67 10.03 35.14 11.18
N LEU A 68 10.42 34.44 12.26
CA LEU A 68 11.76 33.85 12.40
C LEU A 68 11.95 32.73 11.37
N VAL A 69 10.98 31.81 11.26
CA VAL A 69 11.06 30.70 10.31
C VAL A 69 10.99 31.19 8.87
N GLN A 70 10.21 32.24 8.58
CA GLN A 70 10.15 32.89 7.27
C GLN A 70 11.43 33.69 6.91
N ASN A 71 12.40 33.79 7.82
CA ASN A 71 13.73 34.28 7.45
C ASN A 71 14.38 33.29 6.46
N ARG A 72 14.85 33.80 5.32
CA ARG A 72 15.45 32.98 4.24
C ARG A 72 16.52 31.99 4.71
N TRP A 73 17.34 32.34 5.70
CA TRP A 73 18.41 31.48 6.18
C TRP A 73 17.89 30.39 7.10
N VAL A 74 16.95 30.74 7.99
CA VAL A 74 16.28 29.76 8.87
C VAL A 74 15.46 28.78 8.02
N LEU A 75 14.64 29.29 7.09
CA LEU A 75 13.89 28.46 6.15
C LEU A 75 14.81 27.55 5.33
N GLY A 76 15.93 28.08 4.85
CA GLY A 76 16.95 27.32 4.12
C GLY A 76 17.52 26.16 4.93
N VAL A 77 17.88 26.39 6.20
CA VAL A 77 18.35 25.33 7.10
C VAL A 77 17.26 24.29 7.33
N LEU A 78 16.01 24.69 7.55
CA LEU A 78 14.89 23.75 7.73
C LEU A 78 14.65 22.91 6.46
N ARG A 79 14.73 23.50 5.27
CA ARG A 79 14.66 22.73 4.01
C ARG A 79 15.82 21.73 3.89
N LEU A 80 17.04 22.11 4.27
CA LEU A 80 18.18 21.18 4.28
C LEU A 80 18.00 20.05 5.31
N LEU A 81 17.45 20.33 6.49
CA LEU A 81 17.11 19.32 7.49
C LEU A 81 16.01 18.38 6.98
N MET A 82 14.98 18.92 6.33
CA MET A 82 13.95 18.14 5.65
C MET A 82 14.57 17.17 4.63
N VAL A 83 15.45 17.65 3.75
CA VAL A 83 16.14 16.78 2.77
C VAL A 83 17.06 15.77 3.47
N GLY A 84 17.84 16.20 4.46
CA GLY A 84 18.76 15.34 5.20
C GLY A 84 18.05 14.19 5.94
N SER A 85 16.81 14.40 6.39
CA SER A 85 16.02 13.37 7.06
C SER A 85 15.64 12.17 6.18
N LEU A 86 15.72 12.31 4.85
CA LEU A 86 15.58 11.18 3.93
C LEU A 86 16.67 10.13 4.13
N ALA A 87 17.82 10.50 4.69
CA ALA A 87 18.88 9.56 5.06
C ALA A 87 18.47 8.61 6.20
N SER A 88 17.29 8.80 6.81
CA SER A 88 16.68 7.85 7.76
C SER A 88 16.62 6.42 7.22
N PHE A 89 16.48 6.23 5.90
CA PHE A 89 16.50 4.89 5.28
C PHE A 89 17.82 4.15 5.50
N GLN A 90 18.92 4.89 5.66
CA GLN A 90 20.27 4.37 5.86
C GLN A 90 20.63 4.25 7.35
N ALA A 91 19.68 4.52 8.26
CA ALA A 91 19.92 4.48 9.69
C ALA A 91 20.22 3.04 10.16
N PRO A 92 21.10 2.88 11.17
CA PRO A 92 21.56 1.56 11.59
C PRO A 92 20.51 0.73 12.36
N THR A 93 19.50 1.41 12.93
CA THR A 93 18.44 0.75 13.70
C THR A 93 17.06 1.30 13.32
N THR A 94 16.04 0.46 13.46
CA THR A 94 14.63 0.81 13.24
C THR A 94 14.23 2.05 14.04
N LEU A 95 14.65 2.15 15.31
CA LEU A 95 14.36 3.30 16.16
C LEU A 95 15.03 4.58 15.65
N SER A 96 16.32 4.51 15.27
CA SER A 96 17.01 5.67 14.71
C SER A 96 16.38 6.15 13.40
N ARG A 97 15.91 5.21 12.56
CA ARG A 97 15.15 5.53 11.35
C ARG A 97 13.86 6.27 11.68
N LEU A 98 13.07 5.76 12.64
CA LEU A 98 11.84 6.40 13.08
C LEU A 98 12.08 7.82 13.61
N MET A 99 13.07 8.02 14.49
CA MET A 99 13.38 9.34 15.05
C MET A 99 13.76 10.37 13.98
N ILE A 100 14.65 10.00 13.05
CA ILE A 100 15.11 10.90 11.97
C ILE A 100 13.95 11.22 11.04
N LEU A 101 13.17 10.20 10.64
CA LEU A 101 12.01 10.37 9.76
C LEU A 101 10.93 11.24 10.39
N ALA A 102 10.60 11.00 11.67
CA ALA A 102 9.61 11.78 12.41
C ALA A 102 10.05 13.22 12.60
N GLY A 103 11.33 13.47 12.90
CA GLY A 103 11.91 14.81 12.94
C GLY A 103 11.82 15.52 11.59
N GLY A 104 12.14 14.79 10.50
CA GLY A 104 11.99 15.25 9.12
C GLY A 104 10.56 15.64 8.75
N ALA A 105 9.58 14.80 9.09
CA ALA A 105 8.16 15.07 8.88
C ALA A 105 7.69 16.30 9.70
N GLY A 106 8.17 16.46 10.93
CA GLY A 106 7.89 17.65 11.72
C GLY A 106 8.49 18.92 11.12
N VAL A 107 9.73 18.87 10.64
CA VAL A 107 10.38 20.00 9.96
C VAL A 107 9.67 20.33 8.64
N SER A 108 9.24 19.33 7.87
CA SER A 108 8.53 19.56 6.60
C SER A 108 7.19 20.27 6.81
N MET A 109 6.49 19.99 7.91
CA MET A 109 5.26 20.70 8.28
C MET A 109 5.51 22.17 8.67
N LEU A 110 6.64 22.48 9.32
CA LEU A 110 7.04 23.87 9.58
C LEU A 110 7.34 24.62 8.28
N VAL A 111 8.08 23.98 7.36
CA VAL A 111 8.38 24.54 6.03
C VAL A 111 7.09 24.80 5.25
N LEU A 112 6.20 23.81 5.16
CA LEU A 112 4.88 23.93 4.53
C LEU A 112 4.12 25.16 5.05
N ALA A 113 4.00 25.25 6.37
CA ALA A 113 3.24 26.30 7.01
C ALA A 113 3.88 27.68 6.82
N ALA A 114 5.21 27.78 6.87
CA ALA A 114 5.92 29.04 6.67
C ALA A 114 5.79 29.58 5.23
N THR A 115 5.76 28.69 4.23
CA THR A 115 5.73 29.08 2.82
C THR A 115 4.32 29.23 2.27
N LEU A 116 3.38 28.35 2.64
CA LEU A 116 1.97 28.42 2.20
C LEU A 116 1.23 29.63 2.82
N TRP A 117 1.65 30.09 4.00
CA TRP A 117 1.21 31.34 4.64
C TRP A 117 2.21 32.49 4.51
N SER A 118 3.14 32.41 3.55
CA SER A 118 4.04 33.53 3.25
C SER A 118 3.23 34.79 2.93
N PRO A 119 3.62 35.99 3.39
CA PRO A 119 3.01 37.23 2.93
C PRO A 119 3.26 37.51 1.44
N ASP A 120 4.24 36.85 0.84
CA ASP A 120 4.55 36.96 -0.59
C ASP A 120 3.74 35.94 -1.42
N VAL A 121 2.86 36.46 -2.29
CA VAL A 121 2.00 35.65 -3.17
C VAL A 121 2.78 34.72 -4.10
N LYS A 122 3.98 35.11 -4.53
CA LYS A 122 4.82 34.27 -5.38
C LYS A 122 5.27 33.02 -4.63
N ILE A 123 5.69 33.18 -3.37
CA ILE A 123 6.10 32.05 -2.52
C ILE A 123 4.90 31.14 -2.28
N ARG A 124 3.75 31.69 -1.84
CA ARG A 124 2.52 30.89 -1.60
C ARG A 124 2.12 30.08 -2.82
N SER A 125 2.05 30.71 -3.99
CA SER A 125 1.62 30.08 -5.23
C SER A 125 2.62 29.03 -5.71
N SER A 126 3.93 29.31 -5.61
CA SER A 126 4.98 28.35 -5.98
C SER A 126 4.98 27.14 -5.06
N THR A 127 4.77 27.32 -3.75
CA THR A 127 4.63 26.22 -2.79
C THR A 127 3.40 25.35 -3.10
N PHE A 128 2.23 25.95 -3.34
CA PHE A 128 1.04 25.18 -3.67
C PHE A 128 1.24 24.32 -4.94
N TRP A 129 1.72 24.93 -6.02
CA TRP A 129 1.95 24.18 -7.26
C TRP A 129 3.11 23.18 -7.13
N GLY A 130 4.13 23.49 -6.34
CA GLY A 130 5.22 22.58 -6.01
C GLY A 130 4.74 21.34 -5.26
N LEU A 131 3.87 21.49 -4.26
CA LEU A 131 3.24 20.38 -3.55
C LEU A 131 2.36 19.55 -4.48
N PHE A 132 1.56 20.21 -5.32
CA PHE A 132 0.65 19.52 -6.25
C PHE A 132 1.42 18.72 -7.32
N LEU A 133 2.37 19.36 -8.01
CA LEU A 133 3.23 18.69 -9.00
C LEU A 133 4.16 17.68 -8.34
N GLY A 134 4.59 17.93 -7.10
CA GLY A 134 5.39 17.01 -6.30
C GLY A 134 4.63 15.73 -5.95
N LEU A 135 3.34 15.82 -5.61
CA LEU A 135 2.47 14.66 -5.41
C LEU A 135 2.34 13.86 -6.70
N LEU A 136 2.03 14.52 -7.82
CA LEU A 136 1.92 13.83 -9.11
C LEU A 136 3.24 13.21 -9.55
N SER A 137 4.37 13.89 -9.29
CA SER A 137 5.71 13.34 -9.53
C SER A 137 6.00 12.13 -8.65
N LEU A 138 5.56 12.14 -7.38
CA LEU A 138 5.63 10.98 -6.49
C LEU A 138 4.84 9.82 -7.08
N VAL A 139 3.57 10.03 -7.42
CA VAL A 139 2.70 9.01 -8.04
C VAL A 139 3.30 8.49 -9.35
N THR A 140 3.79 9.37 -10.23
CA THR A 140 4.50 8.98 -11.46
C THR A 140 5.76 8.16 -11.15
N SER A 141 6.54 8.54 -10.14
CA SER A 141 7.72 7.77 -9.75
C SER A 141 7.37 6.37 -9.25
N ARG A 142 6.22 6.21 -8.58
CA ARG A 142 5.69 4.90 -8.17
C ARG A 142 5.30 4.03 -9.37
N VAL A 143 4.87 4.62 -10.50
CA VAL A 143 4.64 3.87 -11.76
C VAL A 143 5.95 3.21 -12.25
N TRP A 144 7.08 3.92 -12.17
CA TRP A 144 8.39 3.38 -12.55
C TRP A 144 8.92 2.32 -11.58
N PHE A 145 8.48 2.35 -10.33
CA PHE A 145 8.89 1.44 -9.25
C PHE A 145 7.79 0.44 -8.90
N VAL A 146 6.85 0.21 -9.81
CA VAL A 146 5.76 -0.79 -9.70
C VAL A 146 5.09 -0.72 -8.32
N SER A 147 4.48 0.44 -8.04
CA SER A 147 3.81 0.82 -6.78
C SER A 147 4.71 1.42 -5.70
N PHE A 148 6.01 1.14 -5.62
CA PHE A 148 6.80 1.53 -4.44
C PHE A 148 7.33 2.96 -4.50
N MET A 149 7.48 3.60 -3.33
CA MET A 149 8.12 4.91 -3.21
C MET A 149 9.63 4.79 -3.42
N PRO A 150 10.20 5.41 -4.47
CA PRO A 150 11.62 5.27 -4.78
C PRO A 150 12.53 5.82 -3.67
N THR A 151 12.07 6.80 -2.90
CA THR A 151 12.74 7.35 -1.72
C THR A 151 13.12 6.28 -0.69
N TRP A 152 12.31 5.23 -0.58
CA TRP A 152 12.42 4.17 0.41
C TRP A 152 12.69 2.80 -0.23
N TRP A 153 13.12 2.77 -1.50
CA TRP A 153 13.32 1.53 -2.25
C TRP A 153 14.70 0.90 -2.02
N SER A 154 15.77 1.66 -2.24
CA SER A 154 17.15 1.21 -2.03
C SER A 154 18.05 2.36 -1.62
N ASN A 155 19.25 2.03 -1.12
CA ASN A 155 20.25 3.05 -0.76
C ASN A 155 20.63 3.91 -1.96
N GLN A 156 20.67 3.33 -3.16
CA GLN A 156 21.01 4.04 -4.39
C GLN A 156 19.93 5.06 -4.75
N THR A 157 18.65 4.66 -4.75
CA THR A 157 17.54 5.56 -5.11
C THR A 157 17.33 6.62 -4.04
N ASN A 158 17.46 6.26 -2.76
CA ASN A 158 17.44 7.18 -1.64
C ASN A 158 18.52 8.26 -1.78
N SER A 159 19.77 7.87 -2.04
CA SER A 159 20.90 8.79 -2.23
C SER A 159 20.72 9.69 -3.47
N ALA A 160 20.17 9.16 -4.56
CA ALA A 160 19.88 9.95 -5.76
C ALA A 160 18.84 11.04 -5.48
N ILE A 161 17.75 10.71 -4.77
CA ILE A 161 16.70 11.66 -4.40
C ILE A 161 17.24 12.72 -3.43
N ILE A 162 18.03 12.32 -2.43
CA ILE A 162 18.72 13.25 -1.52
C ILE A 162 19.58 14.22 -2.31
N THR A 163 20.36 13.73 -3.29
CA THR A 163 21.25 14.56 -4.10
C THR A 163 20.47 15.59 -4.93
N LEU A 164 19.43 15.15 -5.64
CA LEU A 164 18.57 16.03 -6.44
C LEU A 164 17.89 17.09 -5.56
N ALA A 165 17.35 16.68 -4.41
CA ALA A 165 16.68 17.56 -3.47
C ALA A 165 17.65 18.54 -2.79
N ALA A 166 18.87 18.11 -2.47
CA ALA A 166 19.92 18.97 -1.93
C ALA A 166 20.32 20.04 -2.96
N ILE A 167 20.52 19.67 -4.23
CA ILE A 167 20.80 20.62 -5.31
C ILE A 167 19.66 21.63 -5.43
N ALA A 168 18.41 21.18 -5.53
CA ALA A 168 17.25 22.06 -5.64
C ALA A 168 17.13 23.02 -4.44
N THR A 169 17.36 22.52 -3.23
CA THR A 169 17.29 23.30 -1.98
C THR A 169 18.42 24.32 -1.88
N ILE A 170 19.67 23.92 -2.15
CA ILE A 170 20.82 24.84 -2.15
C ILE A 170 20.61 25.92 -3.20
N ASP A 171 20.17 25.54 -4.39
CA ASP A 171 19.90 26.48 -5.48
C ASP A 171 18.80 27.49 -5.11
N GLN A 172 17.76 27.05 -4.41
CA GLN A 172 16.70 27.90 -3.88
C GLN A 172 17.22 28.91 -2.83
N ILE A 173 18.10 28.47 -1.92
CA ILE A 173 18.74 29.32 -0.91
C ILE A 173 19.63 30.37 -1.58
N LEU A 174 20.48 29.96 -2.52
CA LEU A 174 21.46 30.82 -3.18
C LEU A 174 20.80 31.87 -4.07
N SER A 175 19.73 31.51 -4.80
CA SER A 175 19.05 32.48 -5.66
C SER A 175 18.16 33.47 -4.91
N GLY A 176 17.97 33.30 -3.59
CA GLY A 176 17.07 34.14 -2.80
C GLY A 176 15.60 34.01 -3.22
N ALA A 177 15.16 32.82 -3.68
CA ALA A 177 13.78 32.63 -4.12
C ALA A 177 12.76 32.76 -2.96
N ASP A 178 13.22 32.50 -1.72
CA ASP A 178 12.46 32.66 -0.48
C ASP A 178 12.59 34.07 0.15
N VAL A 179 13.17 35.05 -0.55
CA VAL A 179 13.21 36.45 -0.08
C VAL A 179 11.82 37.07 -0.23
N ILE A 180 11.23 37.45 0.90
CA ILE A 180 9.95 38.16 0.95
C ILE A 180 10.15 39.60 0.45
N ASN A 181 9.67 39.90 -0.75
CA ASN A 181 9.83 41.22 -1.38
C ASN A 181 8.59 42.10 -1.21
N SER A 182 7.40 41.51 -1.07
CA SER A 182 6.17 42.23 -0.77
C SER A 182 5.63 41.85 0.61
N ARG A 183 5.17 42.87 1.36
CA ARG A 183 4.12 42.66 2.35
C ARG A 183 2.82 42.94 1.63
N ASP A 184 2.12 41.90 1.17
CA ASP A 184 0.73 42.07 0.72
C ASP A 184 -0.03 42.78 1.86
N LYS A 185 -0.39 44.06 1.64
CA LYS A 185 -1.14 44.85 2.64
C LYS A 185 -2.61 44.44 2.71
N VAL A 186 -3.04 43.54 1.83
CA VAL A 186 -4.40 43.02 1.80
C VAL A 186 -4.54 42.05 2.96
N LYS A 187 -5.33 42.41 3.97
CA LYS A 187 -5.89 41.42 4.91
C LYS A 187 -6.97 40.67 4.14
N PRO A 188 -6.74 39.42 3.69
CA PRO A 188 -7.77 38.69 2.98
C PRO A 188 -8.94 38.44 3.94
N ASP A 189 -10.17 38.51 3.42
CA ASP A 189 -11.33 38.03 4.16
C ASP A 189 -11.09 36.56 4.55
N GLN A 190 -11.23 36.27 5.85
CA GLN A 190 -10.94 34.95 6.39
C GLN A 190 -12.20 34.06 6.32
N PRO A 191 -12.09 32.83 5.79
CA PRO A 191 -13.12 31.82 5.99
C PRO A 191 -13.23 31.46 7.48
N TYR A 192 -14.27 30.70 7.82
CA TYR A 192 -14.31 30.05 9.12
C TYR A 192 -13.20 29.01 9.21
N TRP A 193 -12.19 29.31 10.02
CA TRP A 193 -10.95 28.55 10.05
C TRP A 193 -11.13 27.09 10.47
N PHE A 194 -12.07 26.79 11.37
CA PHE A 194 -12.27 25.45 11.91
C PHE A 194 -12.90 24.50 10.89
N PRO A 195 -14.07 24.80 10.26
CA PRO A 195 -14.60 23.98 9.18
C PRO A 195 -13.63 23.79 8.01
N THR A 196 -12.93 24.86 7.59
CA THR A 196 -11.92 24.77 6.52
C THR A 196 -10.77 23.83 6.89
N ALA A 197 -10.34 23.85 8.15
CA ALA A 197 -9.30 22.93 8.63
C ALA A 197 -9.75 21.46 8.62
N VAL A 198 -10.98 21.18 9.06
CA VAL A 198 -11.57 19.83 8.99
C VAL A 198 -11.60 19.36 7.53
N GLY A 199 -12.12 20.18 6.61
CA GLY A 199 -12.17 19.82 5.20
C GLY A 199 -10.80 19.64 4.55
N LEU A 200 -9.77 20.40 4.96
CA LEU A 200 -8.41 20.15 4.51
C LEU A 200 -7.90 18.78 4.99
N GLY A 201 -8.12 18.44 6.25
CA GLY A 201 -7.75 17.13 6.81
C GLY A 201 -8.36 15.98 6.03
N SER A 202 -9.67 16.04 5.80
CA SER A 202 -10.40 15.05 5.01
C SER A 202 -9.96 14.98 3.54
N LEU A 203 -9.57 16.11 2.94
CA LEU A 203 -9.05 16.12 1.57
C LEU A 203 -7.64 15.52 1.48
N ILE A 204 -6.76 15.80 2.45
CA ILE A 204 -5.44 15.15 2.56
C ILE A 204 -5.64 13.64 2.73
N TYR A 205 -6.53 13.23 3.62
CA TYR A 205 -6.84 11.83 3.86
C TYR A 205 -7.38 11.14 2.61
N LEU A 206 -8.42 11.67 1.97
CA LEU A 206 -8.98 11.10 0.73
C LEU A 206 -7.92 10.96 -0.36
N THR A 207 -7.07 11.97 -0.51
CA THR A 207 -5.97 11.95 -1.48
C THR A 207 -4.96 10.85 -1.15
N HIS A 208 -4.57 10.70 0.12
CA HIS A 208 -3.65 9.65 0.54
C HIS A 208 -4.30 8.25 0.48
N TRP A 209 -5.59 8.14 0.82
CA TRP A 209 -6.32 6.89 0.94
C TRP A 209 -6.63 6.22 -0.40
N CYS A 210 -7.10 7.00 -1.38
CA CYS A 210 -7.52 6.44 -2.66
C CYS A 210 -6.54 6.72 -3.80
N PHE A 211 -5.67 7.75 -3.65
CA PHE A 211 -4.85 8.27 -4.75
C PHE A 211 -3.38 8.47 -4.38
N GLY A 212 -2.92 7.87 -3.28
CA GLY A 212 -1.50 7.81 -2.93
C GLY A 212 -0.68 6.95 -3.90
N GLU A 213 -1.35 6.05 -4.62
CA GLU A 213 -0.80 5.19 -5.66
C GLU A 213 -1.91 4.84 -6.67
N VAL A 214 -1.56 4.58 -7.95
CA VAL A 214 -2.53 4.47 -9.05
C VAL A 214 -3.29 3.14 -9.10
N SER A 215 -2.76 2.08 -8.51
CA SER A 215 -3.41 0.77 -8.45
C SER A 215 -4.52 0.68 -7.40
N LEU A 216 -4.52 1.55 -6.39
CA LEU A 216 -5.41 1.42 -5.22
C LEU A 216 -6.88 1.29 -5.61
N VAL A 217 -7.34 2.07 -6.60
CA VAL A 217 -8.72 1.99 -7.08
C VAL A 217 -9.07 0.60 -7.60
N THR A 218 -8.15 -0.09 -8.29
CA THR A 218 -8.39 -1.46 -8.76
C THR A 218 -8.36 -2.45 -7.60
N ARG A 219 -7.47 -2.26 -6.61
CA ARG A 219 -7.40 -3.07 -5.38
C ARG A 219 -8.70 -3.05 -4.57
N TRP A 220 -9.47 -1.97 -4.67
CA TRP A 220 -10.75 -1.81 -3.97
C TRP A 220 -11.92 -2.52 -4.63
N VAL A 221 -11.82 -2.82 -5.93
CA VAL A 221 -12.94 -3.37 -6.72
C VAL A 221 -12.64 -4.76 -7.27
N VAL A 222 -11.44 -5.26 -7.01
CA VAL A 222 -11.00 -6.59 -7.43
C VAL A 222 -11.91 -7.68 -6.86
N THR A 223 -12.13 -8.70 -7.68
CA THR A 223 -12.89 -9.90 -7.36
C THR A 223 -12.16 -11.13 -7.92
N GLY A 224 -12.71 -12.32 -7.71
CA GLY A 224 -12.13 -13.55 -8.25
C GLY A 224 -12.28 -13.71 -9.78
N PHE A 225 -11.55 -14.66 -10.34
CA PHE A 225 -11.57 -15.01 -11.76
C PHE A 225 -12.88 -15.70 -12.17
N PRO A 226 -13.35 -15.51 -13.43
CA PRO A 226 -12.68 -14.76 -14.51
C PRO A 226 -12.97 -13.25 -14.53
N ASP A 227 -14.03 -12.79 -13.86
CA ASP A 227 -14.41 -11.38 -13.82
C ASP A 227 -13.71 -10.65 -12.66
N HIS A 228 -12.38 -10.58 -12.71
CA HIS A 228 -11.58 -9.98 -11.63
C HIS A 228 -11.55 -8.43 -11.68
N GLY A 229 -12.19 -7.80 -12.68
CA GLY A 229 -12.16 -6.36 -12.90
C GLY A 229 -10.86 -5.85 -13.56
N PRO A 230 -10.64 -4.52 -13.59
CA PRO A 230 -9.46 -3.94 -14.23
C PRO A 230 -8.18 -4.32 -13.48
N THR A 231 -7.13 -4.72 -14.21
CA THR A 231 -5.82 -4.98 -13.59
C THR A 231 -5.18 -3.67 -13.10
N PRO A 232 -4.36 -3.69 -12.03
CA PRO A 232 -3.56 -2.55 -11.58
C PRO A 232 -2.81 -1.81 -12.68
N TYR A 233 -2.30 -2.54 -13.68
CA TYR A 233 -1.59 -1.96 -14.81
C TYR A 233 -2.52 -1.08 -15.68
N TYR A 234 -3.56 -1.66 -16.31
CA TYR A 234 -4.44 -0.92 -17.22
C TYR A 234 -5.34 0.06 -16.45
N GLY A 235 -5.84 -0.35 -15.29
CA GLY A 235 -6.63 0.51 -14.41
C GLY A 235 -5.82 1.69 -13.87
N GLY A 236 -4.54 1.47 -13.54
CA GLY A 236 -3.64 2.52 -13.10
C GLY A 236 -3.45 3.63 -14.14
N VAL A 237 -3.42 3.31 -15.44
CA VAL A 237 -3.38 4.31 -16.52
C VAL A 237 -4.61 5.22 -16.46
N GLY A 238 -5.80 4.64 -16.32
CA GLY A 238 -7.05 5.40 -16.27
C GLY A 238 -7.13 6.30 -15.03
N VAL A 239 -6.75 5.80 -13.86
CA VAL A 239 -6.66 6.59 -12.62
C VAL A 239 -5.68 7.75 -12.80
N PHE A 240 -4.48 7.47 -13.31
CA PHE A 240 -3.46 8.49 -13.54
C PHE A 240 -3.95 9.61 -14.46
N LEU A 241 -4.56 9.26 -15.59
CA LEU A 241 -5.17 10.23 -16.51
C LEU A 241 -6.27 11.05 -15.84
N CYS A 242 -7.11 10.44 -15.01
CA CYS A 242 -8.18 11.13 -14.30
C CYS A 242 -7.66 12.11 -13.23
N LEU A 243 -6.57 11.79 -12.54
CA LEU A 243 -5.90 12.74 -11.63
C LEU A 243 -5.42 13.99 -12.39
N ILE A 244 -4.83 13.80 -13.59
CA ILE A 244 -4.38 14.89 -14.47
C ILE A 244 -5.59 15.68 -15.03
N CYS A 245 -6.67 15.01 -15.41
CA CYS A 245 -7.92 15.67 -15.84
C CYS A 245 -8.52 16.53 -14.72
N GLY A 246 -8.55 16.02 -13.48
CA GLY A 246 -9.00 16.78 -12.31
C GLY A 246 -8.17 18.04 -12.10
N PHE A 247 -6.86 17.99 -12.33
CA PHE A 247 -6.02 19.19 -12.37
C PHE A 247 -6.51 20.19 -13.43
N TYR A 248 -6.77 19.77 -14.66
CA TYR A 248 -7.20 20.71 -15.71
C TYR A 248 -8.56 21.32 -15.39
N MET A 249 -9.46 20.54 -14.79
CA MET A 249 -10.75 21.01 -14.29
C MET A 249 -10.63 21.97 -13.11
N SER A 250 -9.54 21.91 -12.35
CA SER A 250 -9.31 22.77 -11.17
C SER A 250 -9.21 24.26 -11.51
N GLY A 251 -8.94 24.61 -12.77
CA GLY A 251 -9.01 25.99 -13.28
C GLY A 251 -10.43 26.58 -13.28
N CYS A 252 -11.46 25.72 -13.28
CA CYS A 252 -12.87 26.09 -13.27
C CYS A 252 -13.41 26.17 -11.84
N ARG A 253 -13.09 27.23 -11.10
CA ARG A 253 -13.46 27.37 -9.67
C ARG A 253 -14.96 27.19 -9.39
N HIS A 254 -15.85 27.59 -10.30
CA HIS A 254 -17.29 27.37 -10.16
C HIS A 254 -17.68 25.89 -10.03
N VAL A 255 -16.92 24.98 -10.64
CA VAL A 255 -17.13 23.54 -10.50
C VAL A 255 -16.72 23.08 -9.10
N ALA A 256 -15.55 23.49 -8.61
CA ALA A 256 -15.08 23.17 -7.26
C ALA A 256 -16.00 23.75 -6.15
N GLN A 257 -16.65 24.88 -6.42
CA GLN A 257 -17.63 25.52 -5.53
C GLN A 257 -19.06 25.00 -5.70
N SER A 258 -19.28 23.99 -6.54
CA SER A 258 -20.62 23.42 -6.78
C SER A 258 -20.95 22.31 -5.78
N LYS A 259 -22.09 22.44 -5.09
CA LYS A 259 -22.65 21.37 -4.25
C LYS A 259 -23.03 20.12 -5.05
N ILE A 260 -23.40 20.30 -6.33
CA ILE A 260 -23.70 19.19 -7.24
C ILE A 260 -22.42 18.40 -7.53
N TRP A 261 -21.29 19.08 -7.74
CA TRP A 261 -20.00 18.42 -7.96
C TRP A 261 -19.52 17.66 -6.72
N TRP A 262 -19.73 18.23 -5.52
CA TRP A 262 -19.51 17.52 -4.26
C TRP A 262 -20.41 16.27 -4.15
N LEU A 263 -21.69 16.36 -4.50
CA LEU A 263 -22.61 15.21 -4.47
C LEU A 263 -22.14 14.12 -5.43
N ILE A 264 -21.67 14.49 -6.63
CA ILE A 264 -21.08 13.55 -7.59
C ILE A 264 -19.84 12.88 -6.96
N GLY A 265 -18.96 13.63 -6.32
CA GLY A 265 -17.81 13.09 -5.57
C GLY A 265 -18.23 12.08 -4.49
N ALA A 266 -19.24 12.41 -3.69
CA ALA A 266 -19.76 11.54 -2.64
C ALA A 266 -20.35 10.24 -3.20
N LEU A 267 -21.17 10.35 -4.25
CA LEU A 267 -21.74 9.19 -4.94
C LEU A 267 -20.66 8.35 -5.63
N SER A 268 -19.58 8.97 -6.11
CA SER A 268 -18.45 8.28 -6.73
C SER A 268 -17.66 7.46 -5.71
N LEU A 269 -17.43 8.00 -4.50
CA LEU A 269 -16.83 7.25 -3.40
C LEU A 269 -17.74 6.10 -2.94
N ALA A 270 -19.05 6.34 -2.83
CA ALA A 270 -20.02 5.27 -2.56
C ALA A 270 -20.01 4.18 -3.64
N GLY A 271 -19.94 4.57 -4.92
CA GLY A 271 -19.82 3.64 -6.04
C GLY A 271 -18.56 2.79 -5.95
N LEU A 272 -17.40 3.40 -5.65
CA LEU A 272 -16.13 2.68 -5.45
C LEU A 272 -16.24 1.62 -4.35
N TYR A 273 -16.93 1.94 -3.25
CA TYR A 273 -17.08 1.03 -2.12
C TYR A 273 -18.12 -0.06 -2.33
N TYR A 274 -19.31 0.26 -2.84
CA TYR A 274 -20.41 -0.71 -2.90
C TYR A 274 -20.50 -1.48 -4.22
N LEU A 275 -19.94 -0.98 -5.32
CA LEU A 275 -20.02 -1.65 -6.62
C LEU A 275 -18.77 -2.52 -6.87
N PRO A 276 -18.91 -3.64 -7.58
CA PRO A 276 -17.79 -4.51 -7.95
C PRO A 276 -17.10 -4.05 -9.24
N THR A 277 -15.90 -4.58 -9.47
CA THR A 277 -15.17 -4.57 -10.76
C THR A 277 -15.19 -3.22 -11.49
N TYR A 278 -15.64 -3.20 -12.75
CA TYR A 278 -15.61 -2.02 -13.64
C TYR A 278 -16.62 -0.94 -13.23
N GLN A 279 -17.71 -1.31 -12.55
CA GLN A 279 -18.70 -0.36 -12.06
C GLN A 279 -18.11 0.47 -10.91
N GLY A 280 -17.52 -0.20 -9.91
CA GLY A 280 -16.81 0.47 -8.82
C GLY A 280 -15.61 1.27 -9.33
N TYR A 281 -14.86 0.73 -10.29
CA TYR A 281 -13.72 1.40 -10.91
C TYR A 281 -14.11 2.73 -11.54
N THR A 282 -15.26 2.79 -12.24
CA THR A 282 -15.79 4.04 -12.82
C THR A 282 -16.06 5.08 -11.74
N GLY A 283 -16.60 4.67 -10.58
CA GLY A 283 -16.72 5.53 -9.40
C GLY A 283 -15.37 6.07 -8.95
N GLY A 284 -14.34 5.22 -8.86
CA GLY A 284 -12.99 5.65 -8.52
C GLY A 284 -12.36 6.64 -9.52
N LEU A 285 -12.63 6.49 -10.82
CA LEU A 285 -12.16 7.44 -11.84
C LEU A 285 -12.79 8.82 -11.68
N VAL A 286 -14.11 8.89 -11.49
CA VAL A 286 -14.80 10.17 -11.26
C VAL A 286 -14.35 10.81 -9.94
N LEU A 287 -14.14 9.99 -8.91
CA LEU A 287 -13.60 10.44 -7.63
C LEU A 287 -12.18 11.03 -7.76
N ALA A 288 -11.33 10.46 -8.63
CA ALA A 288 -9.99 10.99 -8.90
C ALA A 288 -10.05 12.40 -9.51
N VAL A 289 -10.93 12.60 -10.50
CA VAL A 289 -11.18 13.92 -11.11
C VAL A 289 -11.70 14.91 -10.06
N TYR A 290 -12.69 14.50 -9.26
CA TYR A 290 -13.27 15.31 -8.19
C TYR A 290 -12.19 15.76 -7.20
N THR A 291 -11.43 14.82 -6.65
CA THR A 291 -10.43 15.07 -5.61
C THR A 291 -9.37 16.08 -6.08
N MET A 292 -8.84 15.89 -7.29
CA MET A 292 -7.83 16.80 -7.85
C MET A 292 -8.40 18.17 -8.23
N SER A 293 -9.68 18.25 -8.59
CA SER A 293 -10.32 19.51 -8.99
C SER A 293 -10.56 20.50 -7.84
N ILE A 294 -10.74 20.01 -6.60
CA ILE A 294 -11.10 20.85 -5.44
C ILE A 294 -9.90 21.35 -4.63
N TRP A 295 -8.71 20.82 -4.87
CA TRP A 295 -7.48 21.18 -4.17
C TRP A 295 -7.14 22.68 -4.22
N PRO A 296 -7.18 23.37 -5.38
CA PRO A 296 -6.95 24.81 -5.44
C PRO A 296 -7.91 25.63 -4.56
N GLU A 297 -9.20 25.28 -4.57
CA GLU A 297 -10.21 25.98 -3.78
C GLU A 297 -9.99 25.75 -2.27
N MET A 298 -9.67 24.52 -1.86
CA MET A 298 -9.36 24.22 -0.46
C MET A 298 -8.08 24.95 0.00
N ALA A 299 -7.03 24.94 -0.82
CA ALA A 299 -5.76 25.61 -0.53
C ALA A 299 -5.93 27.14 -0.42
N ASP A 300 -6.73 27.75 -1.30
CA ASP A 300 -7.04 29.18 -1.26
C ASP A 300 -7.79 29.58 0.01
N ARG A 301 -8.64 28.70 0.55
CA ARG A 301 -9.38 28.95 1.79
C ARG A 301 -8.45 28.81 2.99
N VAL A 302 -7.75 27.70 3.10
CA VAL A 302 -6.95 27.41 4.30
C VAL A 302 -5.80 28.40 4.48
N SER A 303 -5.15 28.86 3.39
CA SER A 303 -4.04 29.82 3.45
C SER A 303 -4.43 31.21 3.98
N ARG A 304 -5.74 31.50 4.10
CA ARG A 304 -6.28 32.73 4.72
C ARG A 304 -6.59 32.56 6.20
N CYS A 305 -6.66 31.32 6.67
CA CYS A 305 -6.95 30.99 8.06
C CYS A 305 -5.68 31.10 8.93
N PRO A 306 -5.79 31.10 10.27
CA PRO A 306 -4.62 31.07 11.14
C PRO A 306 -3.84 29.75 11.00
N PRO A 307 -2.54 29.77 10.59
CA PRO A 307 -1.79 28.58 10.22
C PRO A 307 -1.70 27.53 11.33
N ALA A 308 -1.33 27.96 12.55
CA ALA A 308 -1.13 27.04 13.68
C ALA A 308 -2.41 26.25 14.03
N ARG A 309 -3.55 26.95 14.16
CA ARG A 309 -4.82 26.32 14.55
C ARG A 309 -5.41 25.50 13.41
N SER A 310 -5.32 26.01 12.18
CA SER A 310 -5.87 25.31 11.02
C SER A 310 -5.10 24.02 10.71
N LEU A 311 -3.76 24.04 10.74
CA LEU A 311 -2.99 22.82 10.52
C LEU A 311 -3.12 21.83 11.67
N LEU A 312 -3.19 22.30 12.93
CA LEU A 312 -3.47 21.42 14.06
C LEU A 312 -4.77 20.63 13.83
N VAL A 313 -5.88 21.33 13.52
CA VAL A 313 -7.18 20.67 13.30
C VAL A 313 -7.19 19.80 12.04
N ALA A 314 -6.53 20.24 10.96
CA ALA A 314 -6.43 19.43 9.74
C ALA A 314 -5.69 18.12 9.98
N ILE A 315 -4.58 18.16 10.73
CA ILE A 315 -3.78 16.96 11.05
C ILE A 315 -4.53 16.07 12.04
N VAL A 316 -5.20 16.64 13.04
CA VAL A 316 -6.07 15.85 13.93
C VAL A 316 -7.15 15.14 13.12
N THR A 317 -7.81 15.84 12.19
CA THR A 317 -8.84 15.24 11.33
C THR A 317 -8.26 14.10 10.48
N TYR A 318 -7.14 14.35 9.80
CA TYR A 318 -6.41 13.35 9.01
C TYR A 318 -6.03 12.12 9.85
N LEU A 319 -5.49 12.33 11.06
CA LEU A 319 -5.09 11.24 11.94
C LEU A 319 -6.30 10.45 12.46
N VAL A 320 -7.38 11.13 12.86
CA VAL A 320 -8.62 10.46 13.27
C VAL A 320 -9.15 9.59 12.15
N GLU A 321 -9.14 10.06 10.90
CA GLU A 321 -9.58 9.26 9.75
C GLU A 321 -8.63 8.09 9.43
N ILE A 322 -7.30 8.27 9.58
CA ILE A 322 -6.32 7.17 9.50
C ILE A 322 -6.58 6.12 10.59
N PHE A 323 -6.75 6.54 11.85
CA PHE A 323 -7.04 5.65 12.97
C PHE A 323 -8.39 4.96 12.81
N PHE A 324 -9.40 5.64 12.28
CA PHE A 324 -10.69 5.02 11.96
C PHE A 324 -10.51 3.87 10.97
N PHE A 325 -9.71 4.08 9.90
CA PHE A 325 -9.44 3.00 8.95
C PHE A 325 -8.65 1.85 9.58
N VAL A 326 -7.67 2.15 10.43
CA VAL A 326 -6.98 1.13 11.25
C VAL A 326 -8.00 0.35 12.09
N TRP A 327 -8.92 1.02 12.77
CA TRP A 327 -9.93 0.36 13.59
C TRP A 327 -10.87 -0.53 12.79
N THR A 328 -11.21 -0.19 11.54
CA THR A 328 -12.06 -1.07 10.73
C THR A 328 -11.40 -2.42 10.42
N VAL A 329 -10.06 -2.48 10.38
CA VAL A 329 -9.27 -3.68 10.01
C VAL A 329 -8.73 -4.39 11.25
N ALA A 330 -8.10 -3.63 12.16
CA ALA A 330 -7.42 -4.12 13.35
C ALA A 330 -8.29 -4.02 14.63
N TYR A 331 -9.62 -4.01 14.51
CA TYR A 331 -10.52 -3.79 15.66
C TYR A 331 -10.29 -4.74 16.83
N ASN A 332 -9.82 -5.97 16.57
CA ASN A 332 -9.56 -6.97 17.60
C ASN A 332 -8.29 -6.66 18.44
N PHE A 333 -7.48 -5.69 18.01
CA PHE A 333 -6.19 -5.35 18.62
C PHE A 333 -6.15 -3.93 19.20
N VAL A 334 -7.12 -3.07 18.87
CA VAL A 334 -7.09 -1.65 19.25
C VAL A 334 -8.30 -1.28 20.10
N PRO A 335 -8.11 -0.60 21.25
CA PRO A 335 -9.21 -0.14 22.10
C PRO A 335 -10.25 0.69 21.34
N GLY A 336 -11.53 0.34 21.49
CA GLY A 336 -12.65 1.02 20.83
C GLY A 336 -12.92 0.60 19.39
N GLY A 337 -12.07 -0.25 18.77
CA GLY A 337 -12.23 -0.66 17.38
C GLY A 337 -13.53 -1.42 17.09
N VAL A 338 -14.11 -2.07 18.10
CA VAL A 338 -15.41 -2.79 18.00
C VAL A 338 -16.53 -1.88 17.50
N TYR A 339 -16.51 -0.58 17.81
CA TYR A 339 -17.55 0.36 17.38
C TYR A 339 -17.50 0.72 15.89
N THR A 340 -16.36 0.48 15.24
CA THR A 340 -16.13 0.80 13.83
C THR A 340 -15.85 -0.43 12.98
N ARG A 341 -15.97 -1.63 13.57
CA ARG A 341 -15.83 -2.91 12.87
C ARG A 341 -16.72 -2.91 11.63
N GLU A 342 -16.13 -3.17 10.46
CA GLU A 342 -16.83 -3.25 9.17
C GLU A 342 -17.51 -1.95 8.69
N HIS A 343 -17.32 -0.84 9.41
CA HIS A 343 -18.00 0.44 9.16
C HIS A 343 -17.15 1.46 8.39
N THR A 344 -16.56 1.05 7.26
CA THR A 344 -15.90 2.01 6.35
C THR A 344 -16.87 3.02 5.75
N ASP A 345 -18.17 2.69 5.70
CA ASP A 345 -19.24 3.62 5.32
C ASP A 345 -19.32 4.85 6.24
N TYR A 346 -19.13 4.68 7.55
CA TYR A 346 -19.07 5.80 8.51
C TYR A 346 -17.88 6.70 8.23
N LEU A 347 -16.72 6.11 7.93
CA LEU A 347 -15.53 6.85 7.54
C LEU A 347 -15.73 7.63 6.25
N MET A 348 -16.32 7.01 5.23
CA MET A 348 -16.63 7.68 3.97
C MET A 348 -17.57 8.87 4.17
N ALA A 349 -18.61 8.70 4.99
CA ALA A 349 -19.53 9.77 5.35
C ALA A 349 -18.81 10.91 6.08
N ALA A 350 -17.93 10.60 7.04
CA ALA A 350 -17.14 11.58 7.78
C ALA A 350 -16.21 12.38 6.84
N VAL A 351 -15.48 11.70 5.94
CA VAL A 351 -14.58 12.33 4.96
C VAL A 351 -15.35 13.29 4.04
N MET A 352 -16.45 12.82 3.44
CA MET A 352 -17.21 13.66 2.52
C MET A 352 -17.92 14.81 3.24
N LEU A 353 -18.40 14.60 4.47
CA LEU A 353 -18.95 15.66 5.31
C LEU A 353 -17.87 16.68 5.71
N GLY A 354 -16.66 16.22 6.05
CA GLY A 354 -15.50 17.08 6.33
C GLY A 354 -15.19 18.00 5.14
N ILE A 355 -15.09 17.42 3.94
CA ILE A 355 -14.90 18.19 2.70
C ILE A 355 -16.07 19.15 2.47
N PHE A 356 -17.32 18.72 2.68
CA PHE A 356 -18.51 19.57 2.54
C PHE A 356 -18.42 20.79 3.45
N VAL A 357 -18.15 20.59 4.74
CA VAL A 357 -18.10 21.70 5.69
C VAL A 357 -16.93 22.64 5.39
N GLY A 358 -15.78 22.13 4.94
CA GLY A 358 -14.65 22.97 4.57
C GLY A 358 -14.88 23.85 3.34
N LEU A 359 -15.63 23.35 2.36
CA LEU A 359 -15.93 24.07 1.11
C LEU A 359 -17.17 24.97 1.20
N PHE A 360 -18.18 24.62 2.00
CA PHE A 360 -19.50 25.28 1.93
C PHE A 360 -19.92 26.01 3.21
N VAL A 361 -19.26 25.78 4.36
CA VAL A 361 -19.55 26.54 5.58
C VAL A 361 -18.70 27.82 5.58
N GLY A 362 -19.37 28.97 5.46
CA GLY A 362 -18.74 30.28 5.41
C GLY A 362 -19.06 31.05 4.12
N LYS A 363 -18.32 32.14 3.89
CA LYS A 363 -18.49 32.96 2.68
C LYS A 363 -17.82 32.30 1.46
N SER A 364 -18.45 32.42 0.30
CA SER A 364 -17.80 32.13 -0.98
C SER A 364 -16.81 33.25 -1.33
N PHE A 365 -15.77 32.92 -2.10
CA PHE A 365 -14.75 33.89 -2.52
C PHE A 365 -14.48 33.81 -4.00
N ASP A 366 -14.76 34.90 -4.70
CA ASP A 366 -14.59 34.99 -6.16
C ASP A 366 -13.13 35.11 -6.59
N GLN A 367 -12.27 35.67 -5.73
CA GLN A 367 -10.84 35.82 -5.99
C GLN A 367 -10.02 34.74 -5.30
N SER A 368 -9.05 34.17 -6.02
CA SER A 368 -8.06 33.22 -5.49
C SER A 368 -6.93 33.98 -4.80
N PHE A 369 -6.35 33.38 -3.75
CA PHE A 369 -5.30 34.01 -2.93
C PHE A 369 -3.94 33.29 -3.00
N THR A 370 -3.95 32.02 -3.42
CA THR A 370 -2.79 31.13 -3.41
C THR A 370 -2.63 30.42 -4.75
N ALA A 371 -3.61 29.63 -5.20
CA ALA A 371 -3.43 28.72 -6.33
C ALA A 371 -3.50 29.44 -7.69
N LEU A 372 -4.51 30.29 -7.87
CA LEU A 372 -4.83 31.02 -9.11
C LEU A 372 -4.96 32.54 -8.89
N PRO A 373 -4.04 33.21 -8.15
CA PRO A 373 -4.26 34.59 -7.72
C PRO A 373 -4.30 35.56 -8.90
N VAL A 374 -5.07 36.63 -8.73
CA VAL A 374 -5.16 37.75 -9.68
C VAL A 374 -4.42 38.93 -9.09
N ILE A 375 -3.40 39.43 -9.77
CA ILE A 375 -2.57 40.55 -9.32
C ILE A 375 -2.70 41.66 -10.35
N GLU A 376 -3.09 42.87 -9.90
CA GLU A 376 -3.25 44.04 -10.78
C GLU A 376 -4.11 43.77 -12.03
N LYS A 377 -5.22 43.01 -11.86
CA LYS A 377 -6.13 42.56 -12.93
C LYS A 377 -5.50 41.63 -13.98
N LYS A 378 -4.25 41.18 -13.81
CA LYS A 378 -3.58 40.18 -14.65
C LYS A 378 -3.64 38.81 -13.96
N ARG A 379 -4.01 37.77 -14.72
CA ARG A 379 -3.99 36.36 -14.26
C ARG A 379 -2.57 35.80 -14.37
N ILE A 380 -2.19 34.94 -13.43
CA ILE A 380 -0.95 34.16 -13.55
C ILE A 380 -1.03 33.24 -14.77
N SER A 381 0.05 33.22 -15.56
CA SER A 381 0.20 32.28 -16.67
C SER A 381 0.55 30.88 -16.13
N LEU A 382 -0.38 29.93 -16.26
CA LEU A 382 -0.15 28.53 -15.89
C LEU A 382 0.66 27.74 -16.93
N SER A 383 1.14 28.38 -17.99
CA SER A 383 1.87 27.70 -19.08
C SER A 383 3.03 26.83 -18.60
N LYS A 384 3.78 27.26 -17.56
CA LYS A 384 4.87 26.48 -16.97
C LYS A 384 4.39 25.31 -16.13
N VAL A 385 3.27 25.48 -15.41
CA VAL A 385 2.63 24.39 -14.66
C VAL A 385 2.13 23.34 -15.64
N HIS A 386 1.46 23.76 -16.72
CA HIS A 386 1.02 22.86 -17.79
C HIS A 386 2.19 22.17 -18.51
N LEU A 387 3.31 22.87 -18.71
CA LEU A 387 4.53 22.26 -19.28
C LEU A 387 5.05 21.13 -18.38
N LEU A 388 5.25 21.40 -17.08
CA LEU A 388 5.73 20.37 -16.15
C LEU A 388 4.73 19.23 -15.99
N LEU A 389 3.44 19.54 -15.95
CA LEU A 389 2.40 18.52 -15.92
C LEU A 389 2.41 17.64 -17.17
N GLY A 390 2.60 18.24 -18.35
CA GLY A 390 2.76 17.50 -19.60
C GLY A 390 3.98 16.57 -19.57
N LEU A 391 5.10 17.01 -18.97
CA LEU A 391 6.27 16.17 -18.78
C LEU A 391 6.01 15.01 -17.79
N ILE A 392 5.32 15.28 -16.68
CA ILE A 392 4.91 14.26 -15.69
C ILE A 392 3.97 13.24 -16.34
N LEU A 393 2.98 13.70 -17.12
CA LEU A 393 2.07 12.86 -17.87
C LEU A 393 2.83 11.97 -18.86
N CYS A 394 3.69 12.55 -19.70
CA CYS A 394 4.49 11.80 -20.65
C CYS A 394 5.41 10.79 -19.96
N SER A 395 6.03 11.16 -18.82
CA SER A 395 6.86 10.25 -18.03
C SER A 395 6.06 9.10 -17.43
N GLY A 396 4.86 9.37 -16.89
CA GLY A 396 3.97 8.32 -16.37
C GLY A 396 3.51 7.37 -17.46
N LEU A 397 3.04 7.88 -18.60
CA LEU A 397 2.63 7.07 -19.74
C LEU A 397 3.81 6.26 -20.32
N ALA A 398 5.01 6.83 -20.36
CA ALA A 398 6.22 6.09 -20.73
C ALA A 398 6.52 4.97 -19.74
N GLY A 399 6.40 5.22 -18.43
CA GLY A 399 6.55 4.21 -17.39
C GLY A 399 5.59 3.03 -17.60
N PHE A 400 4.31 3.30 -17.84
CA PHE A 400 3.35 2.25 -18.22
C PHE A 400 3.77 1.53 -19.50
N ALA A 401 4.06 2.26 -20.59
CA ALA A 401 4.43 1.67 -21.87
C ALA A 401 5.66 0.75 -21.77
N THR A 402 6.66 1.07 -20.93
CA THR A 402 7.83 0.21 -20.72
C THR A 402 7.48 -1.10 -20.02
N ARG A 403 6.46 -1.10 -19.17
CA ARG A 403 5.98 -2.27 -18.41
C ARG A 403 5.03 -3.16 -19.22
N TYR A 404 4.50 -2.68 -20.35
CA TYR A 404 3.57 -3.43 -21.20
C TYR A 404 4.09 -4.82 -21.62
N ARG A 405 5.37 -4.93 -21.99
CA ARG A 405 5.96 -6.19 -22.47
C ARG A 405 6.23 -7.22 -21.36
N GLN A 406 6.20 -6.81 -20.10
CA GLN A 406 6.47 -7.71 -18.97
C GLN A 406 5.27 -8.61 -18.62
N GLN A 407 4.17 -8.52 -19.37
CA GLN A 407 2.96 -9.33 -19.16
C GLN A 407 2.92 -10.62 -19.99
N GLU A 408 3.92 -10.92 -20.81
CA GLU A 408 3.97 -12.18 -21.55
C GLU A 408 4.35 -13.32 -20.61
N PHE A 409 3.33 -14.02 -20.10
CA PHE A 409 3.50 -15.25 -19.33
C PHE A 409 4.04 -16.37 -20.22
N SER A 410 5.24 -16.84 -19.93
CA SER A 410 5.74 -18.08 -20.51
C SER A 410 5.25 -19.24 -19.66
N PRO A 411 4.46 -20.19 -20.21
CA PRO A 411 4.07 -21.37 -19.46
C PRO A 411 5.34 -22.12 -19.00
N PRO A 412 5.37 -22.67 -17.78
CA PRO A 412 6.53 -23.39 -17.29
C PRO A 412 6.88 -24.54 -18.25
N SER A 413 8.16 -24.66 -18.60
CA SER A 413 8.70 -25.84 -19.27
C SER A 413 8.46 -27.04 -18.35
N GLN A 414 7.51 -27.91 -18.71
CA GLN A 414 7.27 -29.14 -17.95
C GLN A 414 8.36 -30.15 -18.32
N ALA A 415 9.27 -30.42 -17.38
CA ALA A 415 10.18 -31.57 -17.47
C ALA A 415 9.40 -32.89 -17.36
N GLU A 416 8.37 -32.91 -16.50
CA GLU A 416 7.45 -34.04 -16.31
C GLU A 416 5.99 -33.55 -16.31
N PRO A 417 5.12 -34.05 -17.20
CA PRO A 417 3.72 -33.66 -17.25
C PRO A 417 2.95 -34.09 -15.99
N GLY A 418 2.40 -33.13 -15.25
CA GLY A 418 1.54 -33.41 -14.08
C GLY A 418 2.17 -33.28 -12.72
N GLU A 419 3.44 -32.92 -12.67
CA GLU A 419 4.06 -32.53 -11.41
C GLU A 419 3.98 -31.03 -11.22
N PHE A 420 3.75 -30.62 -9.98
CA PHE A 420 3.78 -29.22 -9.59
C PHE A 420 4.19 -29.06 -8.12
N SER A 421 4.62 -27.85 -7.79
CA SER A 421 4.97 -27.45 -6.43
C SER A 421 4.07 -26.34 -5.91
N ALA A 422 3.74 -26.41 -4.62
CA ALA A 422 2.86 -25.46 -3.95
C ALA A 422 3.52 -24.94 -2.66
N MET A 423 3.54 -23.63 -2.48
CA MET A 423 4.20 -22.93 -1.39
C MET A 423 3.22 -22.03 -0.63
N ILE A 424 3.36 -21.98 0.69
CA ILE A 424 2.69 -21.02 1.59
C ILE A 424 3.73 -20.22 2.35
N TRP A 425 3.45 -18.93 2.55
CA TRP A 425 4.29 -18.06 3.36
C TRP A 425 3.51 -16.86 3.90
N THR A 426 3.60 -16.60 5.21
CA THR A 426 3.12 -15.35 5.80
C THR A 426 4.12 -14.23 5.55
N TYR A 427 3.71 -13.24 4.77
CA TYR A 427 4.62 -12.33 4.06
C TYR A 427 4.85 -10.99 4.76
N HIS A 428 4.19 -10.77 5.90
CA HIS A 428 4.37 -9.60 6.77
C HIS A 428 4.38 -8.27 5.99
N PHE A 429 3.44 -8.13 5.05
CA PHE A 429 3.23 -6.95 4.18
C PHE A 429 4.46 -6.52 3.36
N GLY A 430 5.44 -7.41 3.14
CA GLY A 430 6.65 -7.11 2.39
C GLY A 430 7.72 -6.34 3.18
N TYR A 431 7.65 -6.36 4.51
CA TYR A 431 8.71 -5.88 5.40
C TYR A 431 9.58 -7.04 5.90
N ASP A 432 10.86 -6.76 6.15
CA ASP A 432 11.73 -7.66 6.89
C ASP A 432 11.55 -7.48 8.41
N ASN A 433 12.16 -8.35 9.22
CA ASN A 433 12.03 -8.32 10.69
C ASN A 433 12.64 -7.06 11.34
N ARG A 434 13.21 -6.15 10.54
CA ARG A 434 13.73 -4.86 11.00
C ARG A 434 12.88 -3.68 10.50
N GLY A 435 11.88 -3.90 9.64
CA GLY A 435 11.00 -2.86 9.11
C GLY A 435 11.51 -2.23 7.81
N TRP A 436 12.42 -2.89 7.08
CA TRP A 436 12.83 -2.47 5.72
C TRP A 436 12.06 -3.25 4.66
N PRO A 437 11.75 -2.63 3.50
CA PRO A 437 11.19 -3.35 2.38
C PRO A 437 12.04 -4.58 2.01
N SER A 438 11.39 -5.73 1.82
CA SER A 438 12.06 -7.02 1.59
C SER A 438 11.88 -7.57 0.17
N LEU A 439 11.08 -6.92 -0.68
CA LEU A 439 10.60 -7.45 -1.97
C LEU A 439 11.63 -8.14 -2.86
N GLU A 440 12.78 -7.50 -3.13
CA GLU A 440 13.82 -8.08 -3.99
C GLU A 440 14.40 -9.37 -3.40
N ARG A 441 14.58 -9.42 -2.07
CA ARG A 441 15.03 -10.62 -1.37
C ARG A 441 13.93 -11.68 -1.35
N SER A 442 12.68 -11.26 -1.18
CA SER A 442 11.53 -12.14 -1.20
C SER A 442 11.27 -12.80 -2.56
N ALA A 443 11.31 -12.04 -3.66
CA ALA A 443 11.23 -12.59 -5.01
C ALA A 443 12.40 -13.54 -5.31
N LYS A 444 13.60 -13.22 -4.82
CA LYS A 444 14.74 -14.13 -4.91
C LYS A 444 14.47 -15.43 -4.16
N LEU A 445 13.97 -15.38 -2.93
CA LEU A 445 13.61 -16.58 -2.15
C LEU A 445 12.56 -17.41 -2.89
N ILE A 446 11.47 -16.80 -3.36
CA ILE A 446 10.42 -17.49 -4.12
C ILE A 446 11.01 -18.19 -5.35
N ASN A 447 11.83 -17.50 -6.14
CA ASN A 447 12.52 -18.11 -7.28
C ASN A 447 13.46 -19.26 -6.87
N GLU A 448 14.20 -19.11 -5.78
CA GLU A 448 15.10 -20.14 -5.26
C GLU A 448 14.34 -21.38 -4.78
N THR A 449 13.11 -21.25 -4.28
CA THR A 449 12.26 -22.40 -3.93
C THR A 449 11.85 -23.22 -5.15
N GLY A 450 11.71 -22.57 -6.31
CA GLY A 450 11.18 -23.16 -7.53
C GLY A 450 9.67 -23.35 -7.56
N ALA A 451 8.92 -22.86 -6.55
CA ALA A 451 7.47 -23.02 -6.41
C ALA A 451 6.70 -22.64 -7.69
N ASP A 452 5.70 -23.43 -8.06
CA ASP A 452 4.84 -23.17 -9.23
C ASP A 452 3.54 -22.47 -8.85
N PHE A 453 3.01 -22.79 -7.67
CA PHE A 453 1.90 -22.11 -7.03
C PHE A 453 2.38 -21.55 -5.68
N VAL A 454 2.13 -20.28 -5.42
CA VAL A 454 2.54 -19.59 -4.21
C VAL A 454 1.34 -18.86 -3.62
N THR A 455 1.08 -19.06 -2.33
CA THR A 455 0.18 -18.19 -1.56
C THR A 455 0.97 -17.39 -0.54
N LEU A 456 0.73 -16.08 -0.51
CA LEU A 456 1.32 -15.14 0.43
C LEU A 456 0.20 -14.57 1.32
N LEU A 457 0.33 -14.77 2.62
CA LEU A 457 -0.60 -14.27 3.62
C LEU A 457 -0.11 -12.94 4.19
N GLU A 458 -0.97 -12.17 4.85
CA GLU A 458 -0.64 -10.80 5.30
C GLU A 458 -0.07 -9.95 4.16
N SER A 459 -0.75 -9.99 3.02
CA SER A 459 -0.24 -9.46 1.75
C SER A 459 -0.91 -8.14 1.32
N ASP A 460 -1.91 -7.63 2.05
CA ASP A 460 -2.61 -6.39 1.71
C ASP A 460 -1.93 -5.16 2.32
N ALA A 461 -0.94 -4.63 1.60
CA ALA A 461 -0.25 -3.38 1.91
C ALA A 461 -0.86 -2.14 1.21
N SER A 462 -2.04 -2.27 0.59
CA SER A 462 -2.71 -1.19 -0.17
C SER A 462 -3.49 -0.21 0.72
N LYS A 463 -2.97 0.03 1.93
CA LYS A 463 -3.53 0.92 2.96
C LYS A 463 -2.54 2.05 3.27
N PRO A 464 -2.98 3.28 3.61
CA PRO A 464 -2.07 4.41 3.84
C PRO A 464 -1.06 4.17 4.95
N PHE A 465 -1.47 3.51 6.02
CA PHE A 465 -0.59 3.15 7.14
C PHE A 465 0.33 1.95 6.83
N LEU A 466 0.21 1.32 5.66
CA LEU A 466 1.13 0.30 5.11
C LEU A 466 1.84 0.78 3.83
N GLY A 467 1.72 2.08 3.50
CA GLY A 467 2.47 2.74 2.44
C GLY A 467 1.80 2.73 1.07
N ASN A 468 0.55 2.26 0.98
CA ASN A 468 -0.22 2.14 -0.27
C ASN A 468 0.51 1.31 -1.34
N ASN A 469 1.11 0.21 -0.92
CA ASN A 469 1.90 -0.65 -1.81
C ASN A 469 1.04 -1.77 -2.39
N ASP A 470 1.24 -2.06 -3.67
CA ASP A 470 0.65 -3.20 -4.38
C ASP A 470 1.70 -4.31 -4.54
N LEU A 471 1.74 -5.20 -3.56
CA LEU A 471 2.69 -6.32 -3.53
C LEU A 471 2.42 -7.30 -4.68
N GLY A 472 1.14 -7.49 -5.03
CA GLY A 472 0.71 -8.43 -6.07
C GLY A 472 1.17 -7.99 -7.46
N MET A 473 1.01 -6.70 -7.78
CA MET A 473 1.47 -6.14 -9.05
C MET A 473 2.99 -6.28 -9.19
N TRP A 474 3.73 -5.94 -8.14
CA TRP A 474 5.20 -6.03 -8.18
C TRP A 474 5.71 -7.46 -8.28
N LEU A 475 5.18 -8.38 -7.46
CA LEU A 475 5.62 -9.78 -7.47
C LEU A 475 5.21 -10.48 -8.77
N GLY A 476 4.01 -10.23 -9.28
CA GLY A 476 3.55 -10.77 -10.56
C GLY A 476 4.43 -10.35 -11.73
N GLU A 477 4.74 -9.06 -11.86
CA GLU A 477 5.64 -8.54 -12.89
C GLU A 477 7.08 -9.07 -12.72
N LYS A 478 7.59 -9.12 -11.48
CA LYS A 478 8.96 -9.55 -11.19
C LYS A 478 9.19 -11.04 -11.45
N LEU A 479 8.21 -11.88 -11.11
CA LEU A 479 8.30 -13.34 -11.19
C LEU A 479 7.71 -13.90 -12.49
N GLY A 480 6.97 -13.09 -13.25
CA GLY A 480 6.25 -13.55 -14.45
C GLY A 480 5.19 -14.57 -14.10
N MET A 481 4.39 -14.33 -13.04
CA MET A 481 3.35 -15.23 -12.55
C MET A 481 1.96 -14.60 -12.63
N TYR A 482 0.95 -15.40 -12.96
CA TYR A 482 -0.46 -15.01 -12.85
C TYR A 482 -0.76 -14.62 -11.41
N VAL A 483 -1.57 -13.58 -11.23
CA VAL A 483 -1.86 -13.03 -9.90
C VAL A 483 -3.36 -13.12 -9.65
N ASP A 484 -3.76 -13.83 -8.59
CA ASP A 484 -5.00 -13.52 -7.90
C ASP A 484 -4.66 -12.67 -6.70
N PHE A 485 -5.13 -11.44 -6.73
CA PHE A 485 -4.79 -10.45 -5.74
C PHE A 485 -5.47 -10.63 -4.37
N GLY A 486 -6.39 -11.59 -4.26
CA GLY A 486 -7.17 -11.85 -3.08
C GLY A 486 -8.30 -10.84 -2.84
N PRO A 487 -8.95 -10.94 -1.66
CA PRO A 487 -10.05 -10.07 -1.29
C PRO A 487 -9.69 -8.58 -1.45
N ALA A 488 -10.66 -7.80 -1.93
CA ALA A 488 -10.46 -6.37 -2.12
C ALA A 488 -10.05 -5.67 -0.81
N THR A 489 -9.24 -4.62 -0.90
CA THR A 489 -8.75 -3.86 0.26
C THR A 489 -9.88 -3.32 1.15
N LYS A 490 -11.08 -3.10 0.58
CA LYS A 490 -12.29 -2.67 1.28
C LYS A 490 -12.94 -3.75 2.16
N THR A 491 -12.46 -4.99 2.13
CA THR A 491 -13.04 -6.14 2.88
C THR A 491 -12.44 -6.32 4.28
N HIS A 492 -11.60 -5.39 4.72
CA HIS A 492 -11.07 -5.31 6.09
C HIS A 492 -10.22 -6.51 6.54
N THR A 493 -9.61 -7.22 5.59
CA THR A 493 -8.68 -8.33 5.87
C THR A 493 -7.21 -7.87 5.80
N TRP A 494 -6.31 -8.73 6.24
CA TRP A 494 -4.85 -8.57 6.05
C TRP A 494 -4.34 -9.06 4.69
N GLY A 495 -5.22 -9.59 3.85
CA GLY A 495 -4.89 -10.05 2.50
C GLY A 495 -4.47 -11.51 2.43
N ASN A 496 -4.67 -12.07 1.24
CA ASN A 496 -4.29 -13.42 0.85
C ASN A 496 -4.02 -13.41 -0.65
N LEU A 497 -2.76 -13.34 -1.05
CA LEU A 497 -2.32 -13.21 -2.44
C LEU A 497 -1.95 -14.57 -3.00
N ILE A 498 -2.27 -14.83 -4.26
CA ILE A 498 -1.86 -16.03 -4.98
C ILE A 498 -1.05 -15.63 -6.21
N LEU A 499 0.08 -16.30 -6.39
CA LEU A 499 0.89 -16.25 -7.60
C LEU A 499 0.94 -17.66 -8.20
N SER A 500 0.77 -17.78 -9.51
CA SER A 500 0.80 -19.07 -10.20
C SER A 500 1.57 -18.97 -11.51
N LYS A 501 2.44 -19.93 -11.80
CA LYS A 501 3.03 -20.10 -13.16
C LYS A 501 2.00 -20.63 -14.15
N TYR A 502 0.92 -21.23 -13.64
CA TYR A 502 -0.16 -21.81 -14.42
C TYR A 502 -1.38 -20.86 -14.48
N PRO A 503 -2.19 -20.89 -15.55
CA PRO A 503 -3.39 -20.07 -15.65
C PRO A 503 -4.38 -20.32 -14.50
N ILE A 504 -4.86 -19.22 -13.91
CA ILE A 504 -5.94 -19.24 -12.92
C ILE A 504 -7.27 -19.22 -13.67
N VAL A 505 -8.02 -20.31 -13.58
CA VAL A 505 -9.26 -20.51 -14.37
C VAL A 505 -10.44 -19.85 -13.69
N LYS A 506 -10.54 -20.04 -12.38
CA LYS A 506 -11.65 -19.56 -11.56
C LYS A 506 -11.14 -19.30 -10.16
N SER A 507 -11.61 -18.24 -9.53
CA SER A 507 -11.42 -18.07 -8.09
C SER A 507 -12.61 -17.42 -7.43
N THR A 508 -12.76 -17.65 -6.14
CA THR A 508 -13.80 -17.04 -5.31
C THR A 508 -13.18 -16.66 -3.99
N HIS A 509 -13.39 -15.41 -3.61
CA HIS A 509 -12.89 -14.84 -2.37
C HIS A 509 -13.98 -14.93 -1.30
N HIS A 510 -13.59 -15.37 -0.12
CA HIS A 510 -14.48 -15.60 1.00
C HIS A 510 -14.02 -14.79 2.21
N LEU A 511 -14.96 -14.19 2.92
CA LEU A 511 -14.76 -13.76 4.30
C LEU A 511 -15.24 -14.88 5.21
N LEU A 512 -14.33 -15.41 6.01
CA LEU A 512 -14.66 -16.53 6.87
C LEU A 512 -15.57 -16.08 8.02
N PRO A 513 -16.44 -16.99 8.53
CA PRO A 513 -17.30 -16.66 9.66
C PRO A 513 -16.50 -16.20 10.88
N SER A 514 -16.82 -15.01 11.37
CA SER A 514 -16.11 -14.37 12.47
C SER A 514 -17.08 -13.60 13.36
N PRO A 515 -17.80 -14.24 14.30
CA PRO A 515 -18.73 -13.53 15.18
C PRO A 515 -18.07 -12.46 16.05
N HIS A 516 -16.84 -12.67 16.51
CA HIS A 516 -16.21 -11.84 17.54
C HIS A 516 -14.78 -11.41 17.20
N GLY A 517 -14.01 -12.34 16.65
CA GLY A 517 -12.58 -12.22 16.37
C GLY A 517 -12.33 -11.56 15.03
N GLU A 518 -11.17 -11.85 14.43
CA GLU A 518 -10.66 -11.20 13.22
C GLU A 518 -11.40 -11.61 11.93
N LEU A 519 -11.54 -10.68 10.98
CA LEU A 519 -12.03 -10.98 9.63
C LEU A 519 -10.94 -11.67 8.81
N ALA A 520 -11.08 -12.98 8.68
CA ALA A 520 -10.12 -13.86 8.04
C ALA A 520 -10.47 -14.11 6.56
N PRO A 521 -9.51 -13.98 5.63
CA PRO A 521 -9.73 -14.27 4.22
C PRO A 521 -9.53 -15.76 3.89
N ALA A 522 -10.32 -16.25 2.94
CA ALA A 522 -10.05 -17.50 2.23
C ALA A 522 -10.29 -17.35 0.73
N ILE A 523 -9.60 -18.16 -0.07
CA ILE A 523 -9.78 -18.21 -1.52
C ILE A 523 -9.90 -19.66 -1.94
N THR A 524 -10.95 -19.96 -2.69
CA THR A 524 -11.06 -21.21 -3.46
C THR A 524 -10.69 -20.90 -4.89
N VAL A 525 -9.68 -21.56 -5.44
CA VAL A 525 -9.16 -21.30 -6.79
C VAL A 525 -8.98 -22.59 -7.56
N THR A 526 -9.28 -22.58 -8.86
CA THR A 526 -8.99 -23.67 -9.79
C THR A 526 -7.89 -23.22 -10.75
N VAL A 527 -6.84 -24.02 -10.85
CA VAL A 527 -5.64 -23.75 -11.67
C VAL A 527 -5.50 -24.85 -12.73
N ASP A 528 -5.12 -24.46 -13.94
CA ASP A 528 -4.87 -25.39 -15.05
C ASP A 528 -3.40 -25.82 -15.12
N VAL A 529 -3.09 -26.98 -14.53
CA VAL A 529 -1.75 -27.59 -14.50
C VAL A 529 -1.59 -28.52 -15.70
N GLY A 530 -1.21 -27.97 -16.85
CA GLY A 530 -0.93 -28.73 -18.06
C GLY A 530 -2.16 -29.47 -18.62
N GLY A 531 -3.32 -28.82 -18.65
CA GLY A 531 -4.59 -29.36 -19.12
C GLY A 531 -5.41 -30.08 -18.05
N ARG A 532 -4.93 -30.12 -16.79
CA ARG A 532 -5.60 -30.76 -15.66
C ARG A 532 -5.91 -29.74 -14.58
N HIS A 533 -7.16 -29.74 -14.12
CA HIS A 533 -7.59 -28.83 -13.07
C HIS A 533 -7.18 -29.35 -11.69
N VAL A 534 -6.58 -28.45 -10.91
CA VAL A 534 -6.29 -28.64 -9.50
C VAL A 534 -6.95 -27.50 -8.74
N ASP A 535 -7.72 -27.85 -7.71
CA ASP A 535 -8.33 -26.88 -6.83
C ASP A 535 -7.39 -26.56 -5.66
N PHE A 536 -7.37 -25.31 -5.22
CA PHE A 536 -6.67 -24.89 -4.02
C PHE A 536 -7.65 -24.17 -3.10
N VAL A 537 -7.55 -24.45 -1.81
CA VAL A 537 -8.22 -23.69 -0.75
C VAL A 537 -7.12 -23.06 0.09
N VAL A 538 -6.98 -21.74 -0.02
CA VAL A 538 -5.93 -20.99 0.67
C VAL A 538 -6.54 -20.05 1.70
N THR A 539 -5.90 -19.89 2.86
CA THR A 539 -6.50 -19.09 3.94
C THR A 539 -5.49 -18.55 4.95
N HIS A 540 -5.85 -17.41 5.55
CA HIS A 540 -5.27 -16.93 6.79
C HIS A 540 -6.38 -16.93 7.86
N MET A 541 -6.40 -17.93 8.76
CA MET A 541 -7.39 -17.96 9.85
C MET A 541 -7.10 -16.84 10.86
N GLY A 542 -8.15 -16.40 11.56
CA GLY A 542 -8.01 -15.38 12.59
C GLY A 542 -7.12 -15.85 13.75
N ASN A 543 -6.67 -14.90 14.56
CA ASN A 543 -5.84 -15.15 15.74
C ASN A 543 -6.45 -16.15 16.75
N ASP A 544 -5.66 -16.55 17.74
CA ASP A 544 -6.02 -17.61 18.69
C ASP A 544 -7.00 -17.18 19.81
N ARG A 545 -7.32 -15.88 19.93
CA ARG A 545 -8.13 -15.30 21.01
C ARG A 545 -9.58 -15.81 21.00
N ASP A 546 -10.17 -16.01 19.82
CA ASP A 546 -11.59 -16.35 19.67
C ASP A 546 -11.80 -17.81 19.24
N ILE A 547 -12.06 -18.69 20.21
CA ILE A 547 -12.22 -20.13 20.00
C ILE A 547 -13.42 -20.47 19.10
N LEU A 548 -14.52 -19.72 19.20
CA LEU A 548 -15.73 -19.91 18.40
C LEU A 548 -15.45 -19.61 16.92
N ASP A 549 -14.77 -18.51 16.66
CA ASP A 549 -14.43 -18.06 15.33
C ASP A 549 -13.56 -19.09 14.63
N ARG A 550 -12.45 -19.51 15.24
CA ARG A 550 -11.60 -20.59 14.70
C ARG A 550 -12.37 -21.88 14.40
N LYS A 551 -13.34 -22.25 15.25
CA LYS A 551 -14.21 -23.42 15.04
C LYS A 551 -15.07 -23.26 13.79
N LEU A 552 -15.69 -22.09 13.62
CA LEU A 552 -16.58 -21.81 12.48
C LEU A 552 -15.79 -21.66 11.17
N GLN A 553 -14.61 -21.03 11.24
CA GLN A 553 -13.67 -20.91 10.15
C GLN A 553 -13.19 -22.30 9.67
N ALA A 554 -12.74 -23.17 10.59
CA ALA A 554 -12.33 -24.54 10.25
C ALA A 554 -13.47 -25.34 9.61
N LYS A 555 -14.70 -25.23 10.13
CA LYS A 555 -15.89 -25.86 9.55
C LYS A 555 -16.21 -25.37 8.14
N PHE A 556 -16.13 -24.06 7.92
CA PHE A 556 -16.34 -23.47 6.60
C PHE A 556 -15.33 -24.01 5.60
N LEU A 557 -14.04 -23.96 5.95
CA LEU A 557 -12.93 -24.43 5.12
C LEU A 557 -13.02 -25.94 4.84
N ALA A 558 -13.38 -26.75 5.84
CA ALA A 558 -13.63 -28.17 5.67
C ALA A 558 -14.77 -28.42 4.65
N ASN A 559 -15.84 -27.63 4.69
CA ASN A 559 -16.90 -27.73 3.71
C ASN A 559 -16.44 -27.38 2.29
N GLU A 560 -15.66 -26.31 2.11
CA GLU A 560 -15.11 -25.94 0.80
C GLU A 560 -14.19 -27.05 0.25
N LEU A 561 -13.30 -27.60 1.09
CA LEU A 561 -12.45 -28.74 0.74
C LEU A 561 -13.26 -29.97 0.32
N LYS A 562 -14.34 -30.27 1.04
CA LYS A 562 -15.22 -31.40 0.74
C LYS A 562 -15.97 -31.24 -0.58
N GLN A 563 -16.35 -30.01 -0.94
CA GLN A 563 -17.07 -29.71 -2.17
C GLN A 563 -16.20 -29.74 -3.43
N SER A 564 -14.87 -29.66 -3.28
CA SER A 564 -13.92 -29.77 -4.39
C SER A 564 -14.08 -31.08 -5.16
N LYS A 565 -14.26 -30.97 -6.48
CA LYS A 565 -14.40 -32.12 -7.38
C LYS A 565 -13.08 -32.54 -8.02
N ASN A 566 -12.14 -31.60 -8.13
CA ASN A 566 -10.81 -31.87 -8.64
C ASN A 566 -9.90 -32.35 -7.49
N PRO A 567 -8.70 -32.89 -7.81
CA PRO A 567 -7.60 -32.95 -6.86
C PRO A 567 -7.43 -31.59 -6.17
N VAL A 568 -7.24 -31.59 -4.86
CA VAL A 568 -7.25 -30.36 -4.05
C VAL A 568 -6.05 -30.27 -3.14
N VAL A 569 -5.50 -29.06 -3.01
CA VAL A 569 -4.47 -28.70 -2.04
C VAL A 569 -5.01 -27.61 -1.11
N PHE A 570 -4.88 -27.83 0.19
CA PHE A 570 -5.11 -26.81 1.21
C PHE A 570 -3.78 -26.17 1.59
N LEU A 571 -3.70 -24.85 1.57
CA LEU A 571 -2.56 -24.07 2.05
C LEU A 571 -3.08 -23.05 3.06
N GLY A 572 -2.95 -23.33 4.34
CA GLY A 572 -3.61 -22.51 5.37
C GLY A 572 -2.70 -22.12 6.53
N TYR A 573 -2.84 -20.87 6.96
CA TYR A 573 -2.45 -20.45 8.30
C TYR A 573 -3.58 -20.83 9.28
N VAL A 574 -3.46 -22.00 9.88
CA VAL A 574 -4.38 -22.54 10.88
C VAL A 574 -3.75 -22.26 12.24
N THR A 575 -4.29 -21.30 12.99
CA THR A 575 -3.86 -20.89 14.34
C THR A 575 -4.13 -21.95 15.41
N SER A 576 -3.66 -23.17 15.19
CA SER A 576 -3.78 -24.33 16.06
C SER A 576 -2.65 -25.33 15.79
N ALA A 577 -2.30 -26.17 16.77
CA ALA A 577 -1.28 -27.22 16.61
C ALA A 577 -1.80 -28.46 15.84
N PRO A 578 -0.90 -29.33 15.33
CA PRO A 578 -1.28 -30.64 14.82
C PRO A 578 -2.02 -31.45 15.89
N GLY A 579 -3.08 -32.16 15.50
CA GLY A 579 -3.94 -32.93 16.43
C GLY A 579 -4.94 -32.09 17.23
N SER A 580 -5.03 -30.78 16.99
CA SER A 580 -6.08 -29.94 17.57
C SER A 580 -7.46 -30.20 16.95
N ARG A 581 -8.50 -29.62 17.56
CA ARG A 581 -9.88 -29.66 17.05
C ARG A 581 -9.96 -29.18 15.60
N ASP A 582 -9.40 -28.02 15.31
CA ASP A 582 -9.53 -27.37 14.00
C ASP A 582 -8.73 -28.12 12.93
N TYR A 583 -7.56 -28.66 13.31
CA TYR A 583 -6.80 -29.58 12.48
C TYR A 583 -7.60 -30.84 12.13
N HIS A 584 -8.23 -31.49 13.10
CA HIS A 584 -9.04 -32.69 12.87
C HIS A 584 -10.31 -32.42 12.06
N GLU A 585 -10.93 -31.25 12.23
CA GLU A 585 -12.07 -30.81 11.43
C GLU A 585 -11.69 -30.75 9.94
N LEU A 586 -10.55 -30.13 9.62
CA LEU A 586 -10.05 -30.04 8.25
C LEU A 586 -9.74 -31.41 7.65
N LEU A 587 -9.03 -32.29 8.37
CA LEU A 587 -8.70 -33.62 7.86
C LEU A 587 -9.94 -34.50 7.66
N THR A 588 -10.80 -34.56 8.68
CA THR A 588 -11.91 -35.52 8.73
C THR A 588 -13.09 -35.06 7.89
N ASN A 589 -13.54 -33.82 8.09
CA ASN A 589 -14.72 -33.29 7.40
C ASN A 589 -14.35 -32.64 6.07
N GLY A 590 -13.14 -32.09 5.93
CA GLY A 590 -12.60 -31.66 4.64
C GLY A 590 -12.16 -32.82 3.76
N ASN A 591 -12.01 -34.03 4.32
CA ASN A 591 -11.58 -35.23 3.62
C ASN A 591 -10.26 -34.98 2.87
N VAL A 592 -9.24 -34.57 3.60
CA VAL A 592 -7.89 -34.33 3.12
C VAL A 592 -6.88 -35.01 4.02
N LYS A 593 -5.69 -35.28 3.50
CA LYS A 593 -4.54 -35.82 4.23
C LYS A 593 -3.54 -34.71 4.51
N ASP A 594 -2.85 -34.81 5.64
CA ASP A 594 -1.69 -33.97 5.92
C ASP A 594 -0.51 -34.36 5.02
N ILE A 595 0.26 -33.38 4.53
CA ILE A 595 1.52 -33.64 3.82
C ILE A 595 2.47 -34.49 4.68
N ASP A 596 2.52 -34.23 5.98
CA ASP A 596 3.41 -34.90 6.92
C ASP A 596 2.89 -34.88 8.37
N GLU A 597 2.07 -35.86 8.72
CA GLU A 597 1.57 -36.07 10.09
C GLU A 597 2.66 -36.30 11.16
N THR A 598 3.91 -36.58 10.75
CA THR A 598 5.03 -36.77 11.69
C THR A 598 5.64 -35.45 12.16
N ASP A 599 5.38 -34.34 11.45
CA ASP A 599 5.86 -33.02 11.82
C ASP A 599 4.91 -32.36 12.82
N ARG A 600 5.24 -32.56 14.12
CA ARG A 600 4.48 -32.04 15.27
C ARG A 600 4.88 -30.63 15.68
N ASP A 601 5.98 -30.09 15.13
CA ASP A 601 6.53 -28.78 15.48
C ASP A 601 6.05 -27.69 14.51
N ARG A 602 5.00 -27.97 13.73
CA ARG A 602 4.34 -26.96 12.90
C ARG A 602 3.42 -26.13 13.76
N TRP A 603 3.50 -24.83 13.54
CA TRP A 603 2.57 -23.87 14.10
C TRP A 603 2.17 -22.93 12.97
N CYS A 604 0.87 -22.67 12.90
CA CYS A 604 0.23 -21.83 11.90
C CYS A 604 0.24 -22.36 10.46
N GLU A 605 1.36 -22.65 9.80
CA GLU A 605 1.32 -23.02 8.37
C GLU A 605 1.13 -24.53 8.12
N TYR A 606 0.13 -24.88 7.29
CA TYR A 606 -0.23 -26.26 6.95
C TYR A 606 -0.43 -26.47 5.45
N ILE A 607 0.03 -27.62 4.97
CA ILE A 607 -0.25 -28.14 3.64
C ILE A 607 -1.02 -29.46 3.79
N MET A 608 -2.23 -29.52 3.23
CA MET A 608 -3.05 -30.75 3.18
C MET A 608 -3.51 -31.01 1.74
N TYR A 609 -3.90 -32.24 1.41
CA TYR A 609 -4.24 -32.59 0.02
C TYR A 609 -5.22 -33.77 -0.11
N ARG A 610 -5.90 -33.87 -1.25
CA ARG A 610 -6.67 -35.04 -1.70
C ARG A 610 -6.55 -35.20 -3.22
N GLY A 611 -6.53 -36.44 -3.72
CA GLY A 611 -6.53 -36.71 -5.16
C GLY A 611 -5.17 -36.55 -5.84
N LEU A 612 -4.08 -36.47 -5.05
CA LEU A 612 -2.70 -36.29 -5.51
C LEU A 612 -1.78 -37.32 -4.86
N GLN A 613 -0.65 -37.58 -5.50
CA GLN A 613 0.49 -38.29 -4.90
C GLN A 613 1.49 -37.26 -4.36
N LYS A 614 1.83 -37.33 -3.07
CA LYS A 614 2.89 -36.48 -2.53
C LYS A 614 4.28 -36.96 -2.95
N LEU A 615 5.16 -36.04 -3.31
CA LEU A 615 6.53 -36.34 -3.76
C LEU A 615 7.58 -35.81 -2.78
N GLY A 616 7.35 -34.63 -2.23
CA GLY A 616 8.27 -34.03 -1.27
C GLY A 616 7.65 -32.92 -0.43
N TYR A 617 8.29 -32.63 0.70
CA TYR A 617 7.91 -31.58 1.64
C TYR A 617 9.16 -30.92 2.23
N ALA A 618 9.19 -29.59 2.27
CA ALA A 618 10.28 -28.83 2.87
C ALA A 618 9.80 -27.62 3.66
N ARG A 619 10.52 -27.34 4.75
CA ARG A 619 10.43 -26.14 5.57
C ARG A 619 11.73 -25.35 5.40
N ILE A 620 11.63 -24.06 5.11
CA ILE A 620 12.76 -23.17 4.86
C ILE A 620 12.70 -22.03 5.86
N THR A 621 13.79 -21.81 6.59
CA THR A 621 13.87 -20.78 7.63
C THR A 621 13.63 -19.39 7.06
N HIS A 622 12.96 -18.55 7.84
CA HIS A 622 12.55 -17.19 7.47
C HIS A 622 13.69 -16.24 7.05
N GLY A 623 14.94 -16.51 7.46
CA GLY A 623 16.13 -15.74 7.03
C GLY A 623 16.08 -14.24 7.35
N GLY A 624 15.24 -13.85 8.33
CA GLY A 624 14.97 -12.46 8.69
C GLY A 624 14.07 -11.69 7.71
N LEU A 625 13.51 -12.33 6.67
CA LEU A 625 12.60 -11.69 5.70
C LEU A 625 11.15 -11.61 6.18
N SER A 626 10.75 -12.49 7.08
CA SER A 626 9.46 -12.54 7.76
C SER A 626 9.67 -13.15 9.15
N ASP A 627 8.66 -13.10 10.00
CA ASP A 627 8.61 -13.78 11.29
C ASP A 627 8.20 -15.26 11.14
N THR A 628 7.65 -15.66 9.98
CA THR A 628 7.36 -17.07 9.65
C THR A 628 8.32 -17.68 8.64
N GLU A 629 8.52 -18.99 8.79
CA GLU A 629 9.18 -19.85 7.80
C GLU A 629 8.36 -19.97 6.51
N VAL A 630 8.96 -20.55 5.48
CA VAL A 630 8.28 -20.96 4.24
C VAL A 630 8.04 -22.46 4.29
N GLN A 631 6.83 -22.90 3.91
CA GLN A 631 6.56 -24.32 3.64
C GLN A 631 6.25 -24.56 2.17
N ILE A 632 6.80 -25.65 1.62
CA ILE A 632 6.60 -26.06 0.23
C ILE A 632 6.41 -27.57 0.10
N ALA A 633 5.52 -27.99 -0.78
CA ALA A 633 5.29 -29.37 -1.14
C ALA A 633 5.34 -29.59 -2.66
N LYS A 634 5.69 -30.81 -3.08
CA LYS A 634 5.65 -31.27 -4.46
C LYS A 634 4.63 -32.40 -4.60
N PHE A 635 3.86 -32.36 -5.68
CA PHE A 635 2.80 -33.31 -5.97
C PHE A 635 2.88 -33.82 -7.40
N HIS A 636 2.40 -35.05 -7.61
CA HIS A 636 2.07 -35.58 -8.92
C HIS A 636 0.55 -35.76 -9.03
N ILE A 637 -0.02 -35.33 -10.17
CA ILE A 637 -1.43 -35.53 -10.51
C ILE A 637 -1.56 -36.91 -11.15
N PRO A 638 -2.27 -37.86 -10.51
CA PRO A 638 -2.45 -39.21 -11.07
C PRO A 638 -3.20 -39.19 -12.40
N ASP A 639 -2.86 -40.11 -13.30
CA ASP A 639 -3.59 -40.30 -14.56
C ASP A 639 -5.04 -40.78 -14.34
N ASN A 640 -5.25 -41.59 -13.31
CA ASN A 640 -6.57 -42.04 -12.88
C ASN A 640 -6.86 -41.61 -11.42
N PRO A 641 -7.58 -40.49 -11.21
CA PRO A 641 -7.89 -39.98 -9.87
C PRO A 641 -8.75 -40.92 -9.02
N GLU A 642 -9.51 -41.83 -9.62
CA GLU A 642 -10.37 -42.77 -8.88
C GLU A 642 -9.62 -43.99 -8.37
N ASN A 643 -8.49 -44.33 -9.00
CA ASN A 643 -7.72 -45.52 -8.68
C ASN A 643 -6.22 -45.22 -8.70
N TYR A 644 -5.76 -44.52 -7.67
CA TYR A 644 -4.34 -44.23 -7.47
C TYR A 644 -3.91 -44.61 -6.05
N LYS A 645 -2.62 -44.95 -5.91
CA LYS A 645 -1.99 -45.16 -4.60
C LYS A 645 -1.09 -43.98 -4.28
N ASP A 646 -1.23 -43.47 -3.07
CA ASP A 646 -0.43 -42.36 -2.57
C ASP A 646 0.94 -42.84 -2.06
N ASN A 647 1.94 -41.97 -2.08
CA ASN A 647 3.29 -42.25 -1.62
C ASN A 647 3.35 -42.11 -0.10
N THR A 648 3.70 -43.19 0.59
CA THR A 648 3.67 -43.26 2.07
C THR A 648 5.04 -43.52 2.68
N ARG A 649 6.00 -44.03 1.90
CA ARG A 649 7.32 -44.37 2.41
C ARG A 649 8.22 -43.13 2.43
N LEU A 650 8.54 -42.67 3.63
CA LEU A 650 9.37 -41.50 3.87
C LEU A 650 10.88 -41.79 3.70
N THR A 651 11.60 -40.88 3.04
CA THR A 651 13.07 -40.80 3.05
C THR A 651 13.54 -39.35 3.11
N THR A 652 14.66 -39.08 3.80
CA THR A 652 15.35 -37.78 3.79
C THR A 652 16.60 -37.81 2.92
N ASP A 653 16.92 -38.96 2.32
CA ASP A 653 18.07 -39.15 1.45
C ASP A 653 17.68 -38.83 0.00
N PRO A 654 18.17 -37.72 -0.59
CA PRO A 654 17.82 -37.32 -1.94
C PRO A 654 18.38 -38.29 -3.00
N SER A 655 19.37 -39.12 -2.68
CA SER A 655 19.89 -40.11 -3.63
C SER A 655 18.90 -41.25 -3.94
N LYS A 656 17.84 -41.37 -3.12
CA LYS A 656 16.79 -42.40 -3.26
C LYS A 656 15.59 -41.95 -4.09
N VAL A 657 15.59 -40.71 -4.59
CA VAL A 657 14.50 -40.15 -5.39
C VAL A 657 15.06 -39.48 -6.65
N ASP A 658 14.23 -39.39 -7.67
CA ASP A 658 14.61 -38.79 -8.95
C ASP A 658 14.93 -37.30 -8.81
N SER A 659 15.83 -36.82 -9.68
CA SER A 659 16.36 -35.46 -9.59
C SER A 659 15.31 -34.36 -9.79
N HIS A 660 14.22 -34.64 -10.50
CA HIS A 660 13.13 -33.67 -10.70
C HIS A 660 12.36 -33.39 -9.38
N VAL A 661 12.35 -34.35 -8.45
CA VAL A 661 11.74 -34.18 -7.12
C VAL A 661 12.63 -33.38 -6.18
N HIS A 662 13.95 -33.28 -6.44
CA HIS A 662 14.89 -32.62 -5.53
C HIS A 662 14.51 -31.16 -5.27
N PHE A 663 14.58 -30.74 -4.01
CA PHE A 663 14.52 -29.33 -3.66
C PHE A 663 15.87 -28.66 -3.94
N ASN A 664 15.86 -27.32 -4.08
CA ASN A 664 17.06 -26.57 -4.43
C ASN A 664 18.19 -26.77 -3.40
N LYS A 665 19.35 -27.22 -3.87
CA LYS A 665 20.53 -27.51 -3.03
C LYS A 665 21.10 -26.26 -2.33
N ARG A 666 20.71 -25.04 -2.76
CA ARG A 666 21.09 -23.77 -2.13
C ARG A 666 20.74 -23.70 -0.63
N PHE A 667 19.66 -24.35 -0.21
CA PHE A 667 19.23 -24.36 1.19
C PHE A 667 20.01 -25.36 2.07
N GLY A 668 20.97 -26.10 1.49
CA GLY A 668 21.92 -26.94 2.20
C GLY A 668 21.33 -28.23 2.75
N SER A 669 22.00 -28.83 3.73
CA SER A 669 21.44 -29.91 4.55
C SER A 669 20.60 -29.33 5.69
N PHE A 670 19.69 -30.14 6.22
CA PHE A 670 18.74 -29.67 7.22
C PHE A 670 19.38 -29.42 8.58
N HIS A 671 18.88 -28.38 9.25
CA HIS A 671 19.11 -28.17 10.67
C HIS A 671 18.07 -28.91 11.51
N ARG A 672 18.50 -29.63 12.55
CA ARG A 672 17.57 -30.33 13.45
C ARG A 672 16.98 -29.33 14.45
N GLY A 673 15.65 -29.20 14.47
CA GLY A 673 14.93 -28.22 15.29
C GLY A 673 14.69 -26.88 14.57
N HIS A 674 14.17 -25.89 15.30
CA HIS A 674 14.00 -24.53 14.79
C HIS A 674 15.35 -23.89 14.50
N GLY A 675 15.51 -23.37 13.27
CA GLY A 675 16.72 -22.68 12.84
C GLY A 675 16.49 -21.17 12.79
N TYR A 676 17.34 -20.41 13.47
CA TYR A 676 17.39 -18.95 13.38
C TYR A 676 18.70 -18.55 12.70
N PHE A 677 18.63 -18.31 11.40
CA PHE A 677 19.80 -18.03 10.57
C PHE A 677 19.61 -16.72 9.81
N SER A 678 20.73 -16.08 9.47
CA SER A 678 20.74 -14.91 8.56
C SER A 678 20.47 -15.29 7.10
N ASP A 679 20.70 -16.55 6.73
CA ASP A 679 20.44 -17.11 5.41
C ASP A 679 19.32 -18.15 5.48
N HIS A 680 18.62 -18.37 4.37
CA HIS A 680 17.61 -19.42 4.25
C HIS A 680 18.23 -20.82 4.21
N LYS A 681 17.77 -21.70 5.09
CA LYS A 681 18.20 -23.11 5.17
C LYS A 681 17.01 -24.02 5.40
N PHE A 682 17.17 -25.30 5.05
CA PHE A 682 16.20 -26.29 5.50
C PHE A 682 16.29 -26.52 7.01
N HIS A 683 15.16 -26.79 7.66
CA HIS A 683 15.09 -27.10 9.09
C HIS A 683 13.99 -28.12 9.41
N MET A 684 13.83 -28.47 10.70
CA MET A 684 12.76 -29.35 11.18
C MET A 684 12.71 -30.73 10.50
N SER A 685 13.89 -31.32 10.25
CA SER A 685 14.06 -32.63 9.59
C SER A 685 13.60 -32.69 8.12
N THR A 686 13.41 -31.55 7.47
CA THR A 686 13.07 -31.45 6.05
C THR A 686 14.31 -31.03 5.24
N PRO A 687 14.48 -31.34 3.94
CA PRO A 687 13.47 -31.85 3.04
C PRO A 687 13.20 -33.33 3.27
N LYS A 688 11.92 -33.68 3.13
CA LYS A 688 11.39 -35.03 3.18
C LYS A 688 10.89 -35.40 1.79
N TYR A 689 11.08 -36.65 1.39
CA TYR A 689 10.63 -37.20 0.12
C TYR A 689 9.79 -38.45 0.35
N PHE A 690 8.82 -38.68 -0.53
CA PHE A 690 7.84 -39.75 -0.38
C PHE A 690 7.90 -40.70 -1.58
N LEU A 691 8.12 -41.98 -1.29
CA LEU A 691 8.21 -43.07 -2.24
C LEU A 691 6.90 -43.89 -2.29
N PRO A 692 6.60 -44.58 -3.41
CA PRO A 692 5.41 -45.43 -3.59
C PRO A 692 5.21 -46.56 -2.58
#